data_AF-A0A4R9JQQ1-F1
#
_entry.id   AF-A0A4R9JQQ1-F1
#
_cell.length_a   1.000
_cell.length_b   1.000
_cell.length_c   1.000
_cell.angle_alpha   90.00
_cell.angle_beta   90.00
_cell.angle_gamma   90.00
#
_symmetry.space_group_name_H-M   'P 1'
#
loop_
_entity.id
_entity.type
_entity.pdbx_description
1 polymer ?
#
loop_
_entity_poly.entity_id
_entity_poly.type
_entity_poly.pdbx_seq_one_letter_code
_entity_poly.pdbx_strand_id
1 'polypeptide(L)'
;MQVYEREQNLTQHTNPFPEILDDVTYTRILKDPNYWISQVLEDKIIQEISLSLDISGILYHVGTEALITNAYDLLPLDDSRIDLMEMIHRLPILIGRLTRAVYLNIKPVSTKRVKFVFIYLPEYQEKWYDAVFFQGMLNGLAVLFALKEFQIQMTKTKLFGIHVSHKELGESIEFGSDANEYEMKWNDEVLYLSRSHLTKENVSSRHKVMVTSRSETELEEMSIVDVRDVVGKSRELAIENRDLEAAVEVLKSFKQELEKKQLSMAKDLRLAKNIQKGLIPEIIPDWNGIQFWTGFSPMQEVSGDYYDYFPYHTDKLGVAVCDVSGHGVPAAFITALSKMLFSNFKKPKPSETFKLINRELLDLVKQQGYTTCVYLLIHSDYKVVYSIAGHPRPILFRQKTGKAEICEGEGTFLGMFPDAGDTYRDLHIQLEPGDKLFLYTDGLTEAEDDKGNAFGETKLLQLIEECASLSIQETVELIMNQHREYTMGTDAMDDITLLGLQLSPKLEDFRVLQREGDNAYQKKEYKKAVTFYREAHQILPRELTTQLAYGKALAYSGEYEKAVGMLESYNKFKTNHFKSHAILGYCYYQLELYEKAELEWKKAYSINDSNLSNLYNLAHLYRKLNQKQKMKDVIEKMKHIEATYLHILPLEKKWEQLPDESI
;
A
#
# COMPACT_ATOMS: atom_id res chain seq x y z
N MET A 1 -3.81 26.03 -28.29
CA MET A 1 -3.67 27.37 -27.68
C MET A 1 -4.94 28.21 -27.73
N GLN A 2 -5.80 28.13 -28.77
CA GLN A 2 -7.09 28.86 -28.78
C GLN A 2 -8.22 28.28 -27.89
N VAL A 3 -8.00 27.13 -27.25
CA VAL A 3 -8.96 26.54 -26.28
C VAL A 3 -8.67 27.01 -24.85
N TYR A 4 -7.44 27.44 -24.56
CA TYR A 4 -7.02 27.89 -23.23
C TYR A 4 -7.34 29.38 -22.96
N GLU A 5 -7.68 30.16 -24.00
CA GLU A 5 -8.11 31.57 -23.86
C GLU A 5 -9.64 31.74 -23.75
N ARG A 6 -10.44 30.68 -23.98
CA ARG A 6 -11.91 30.76 -23.85
C ARG A 6 -12.39 30.60 -22.41
N GLU A 7 -11.59 30.01 -21.53
CA GLU A 7 -11.97 29.77 -20.12
C GLU A 7 -11.66 30.94 -19.18
N GLN A 8 -10.83 31.91 -19.59
CA GLN A 8 -10.49 33.07 -18.74
C GLN A 8 -11.39 34.30 -18.92
N ASN A 9 -12.39 34.27 -19.81
CA ASN A 9 -13.37 35.37 -19.97
C ASN A 9 -14.69 35.18 -19.21
N LEU A 10 -14.79 34.18 -18.33
CA LEU A 10 -15.99 33.92 -17.51
C LEU A 10 -15.88 34.41 -16.07
N THR A 11 -15.08 35.45 -15.81
CA THR A 11 -15.18 36.22 -14.56
C THR A 11 -16.13 37.40 -14.75
N GLN A 12 -17.40 37.16 -14.45
CA GLN A 12 -18.32 38.12 -13.80
C GLN A 12 -19.56 37.33 -13.39
N HIS A 13 -19.68 37.04 -12.09
CA HIS A 13 -20.92 36.53 -11.52
C HIS A 13 -21.99 37.62 -11.60
N THR A 14 -22.70 37.68 -12.71
CA THR A 14 -24.05 38.23 -12.78
C THR A 14 -25.01 37.07 -12.83
N ASN A 15 -25.94 37.04 -11.87
CA ASN A 15 -27.16 36.23 -11.97
C ASN A 15 -27.72 36.43 -13.39
N PRO A 16 -27.98 35.39 -14.21
CA PRO A 16 -28.44 35.56 -15.60
C PRO A 16 -29.88 36.09 -15.71
N PHE A 17 -30.59 36.23 -14.59
CA PHE A 17 -31.99 36.61 -14.53
C PHE A 17 -32.37 38.09 -14.84
N PRO A 18 -31.54 39.12 -14.56
CA PRO A 18 -31.83 40.51 -14.89
C PRO A 18 -31.90 40.78 -16.40
N GLU A 19 -31.34 39.89 -17.22
CA GLU A 19 -31.42 39.98 -18.67
C GLU A 19 -32.74 39.41 -19.23
N ILE A 20 -33.39 38.49 -18.49
CA ILE A 20 -34.63 37.79 -18.92
C ILE A 20 -35.89 38.58 -18.51
N LEU A 21 -35.87 39.19 -17.32
CA LEU A 21 -36.93 40.05 -16.81
C LEU A 21 -36.32 41.38 -16.42
N ASP A 22 -36.92 42.50 -16.83
CA ASP A 22 -36.47 43.79 -16.36
C ASP A 22 -36.62 43.85 -14.81
N ASP A 23 -35.65 44.49 -14.14
CA ASP A 23 -35.58 44.56 -12.69
C ASP A 23 -36.87 45.08 -12.05
N VAL A 24 -37.63 45.91 -12.76
CA VAL A 24 -38.92 46.45 -12.28
C VAL A 24 -39.97 45.34 -12.26
N THR A 25 -40.06 44.54 -13.31
CA THR A 25 -40.95 43.37 -13.41
C THR A 25 -40.57 42.28 -12.43
N TYR A 26 -39.29 41.93 -12.33
CA TYR A 26 -38.77 40.96 -11.36
C TYR A 26 -39.08 41.40 -9.91
N THR A 27 -38.82 42.66 -9.59
CA THR A 27 -39.11 43.21 -8.26
C THR A 27 -40.62 43.32 -7.99
N ARG A 28 -41.45 43.45 -9.02
CA ARG A 28 -42.91 43.56 -8.90
C ARG A 28 -43.58 42.19 -8.75
N ILE A 29 -43.10 41.16 -9.44
CA ILE A 29 -43.45 39.75 -9.18
C ILE A 29 -43.16 39.41 -7.71
N LEU A 30 -42.00 39.80 -7.21
CA LEU A 30 -41.56 39.52 -5.83
C LEU A 30 -42.29 40.34 -4.74
N LYS A 31 -42.97 41.43 -5.09
CA LYS A 31 -43.58 42.36 -4.11
C LYS A 31 -45.11 42.43 -4.17
N ASP A 32 -45.72 42.15 -5.32
CA ASP A 32 -47.18 42.21 -5.52
C ASP A 32 -47.78 40.80 -5.62
N PRO A 33 -48.48 40.33 -4.58
CA PRO A 33 -48.99 38.97 -4.55
C PRO A 33 -50.28 38.76 -5.36
N ASN A 34 -50.78 39.80 -6.06
CA ASN A 34 -51.83 39.65 -7.09
C ASN A 34 -51.25 39.77 -8.51
N TYR A 35 -49.94 39.64 -8.70
CA TYR A 35 -49.31 39.74 -10.01
C TYR A 35 -49.73 38.57 -10.90
N TRP A 36 -50.75 38.81 -11.72
CA TRP A 36 -51.12 37.88 -12.78
C TRP A 36 -50.10 37.98 -13.90
N ILE A 37 -49.39 36.89 -14.15
CA ILE A 37 -48.54 36.75 -15.33
C ILE A 37 -49.48 36.86 -16.53
N SER A 38 -49.33 37.91 -17.34
CA SER A 38 -50.13 38.02 -18.56
C SER A 38 -49.75 36.87 -19.50
N GLN A 39 -50.71 36.39 -20.31
CA GLN A 39 -50.47 35.31 -21.29
C GLN A 39 -49.20 35.59 -22.15
N VAL A 40 -48.95 36.87 -22.48
CA VAL A 40 -47.78 37.32 -23.25
C VAL A 40 -46.46 37.20 -22.46
N LEU A 41 -46.49 37.42 -21.14
CA LEU A 41 -45.32 37.26 -20.27
C LEU A 41 -45.08 35.77 -19.95
N GLU A 42 -46.15 34.99 -19.82
CA GLU A 42 -46.12 33.54 -19.67
C GLU A 42 -45.47 32.88 -20.89
N ASP A 43 -45.92 33.24 -22.10
CA ASP A 43 -45.37 32.76 -23.36
C ASP A 43 -43.88 33.17 -23.53
N LYS A 44 -43.48 34.36 -23.08
CA LYS A 44 -42.07 34.80 -23.09
C LYS A 44 -41.20 34.04 -22.10
N ILE A 45 -41.70 33.80 -20.89
CA ILE A 45 -40.98 33.02 -19.86
C ILE A 45 -40.82 31.58 -20.35
N ILE A 46 -41.86 30.98 -20.93
CA ILE A 46 -41.80 29.64 -21.54
C ILE A 46 -40.80 29.59 -22.69
N GLN A 47 -40.80 30.60 -23.56
CA GLN A 47 -39.88 30.69 -24.70
C GLN A 47 -38.41 30.78 -24.26
N GLU A 48 -38.08 31.60 -23.27
CA GLU A 48 -36.70 31.71 -22.77
C GLU A 48 -36.27 30.53 -21.87
N ILE A 49 -37.21 29.92 -21.14
CA ILE A 49 -37.00 28.67 -20.38
C ILE A 49 -36.53 27.55 -21.31
N SER A 50 -37.15 27.43 -22.49
CA SER A 50 -36.74 26.44 -23.51
C SER A 50 -35.35 26.66 -24.11
N LEU A 51 -34.71 27.81 -23.82
CA LEU A 51 -33.39 28.18 -24.35
C LEU A 51 -32.27 28.17 -23.30
N SER A 52 -32.56 27.95 -22.01
CA SER A 52 -31.58 28.01 -20.91
C SER A 52 -31.20 26.62 -20.37
N LEU A 53 -29.92 26.43 -20.01
CA LEU A 53 -29.34 25.12 -19.68
C LEU A 53 -29.52 24.67 -18.22
N ASP A 54 -29.83 25.56 -17.26
CA ASP A 54 -30.17 25.15 -15.89
C ASP A 54 -31.03 26.19 -15.16
N ILE A 55 -32.34 25.95 -15.12
CA ILE A 55 -33.38 26.80 -14.49
C ILE A 55 -34.10 26.09 -13.35
N SER A 56 -33.57 24.96 -12.89
CA SER A 56 -34.20 24.05 -11.94
C SER A 56 -34.61 24.74 -10.62
N GLY A 57 -33.73 25.56 -10.05
CA GLY A 57 -34.03 26.31 -8.81
C GLY A 57 -35.17 27.32 -8.95
N ILE A 58 -35.32 27.95 -10.12
CA ILE A 58 -36.39 28.92 -10.37
C ILE A 58 -37.73 28.20 -10.46
N LEU A 59 -37.81 27.12 -11.24
CA LEU A 59 -39.03 26.33 -11.39
C LEU A 59 -39.48 25.72 -10.06
N TYR A 60 -38.53 25.27 -9.24
CA TYR A 60 -38.79 24.79 -7.89
C TYR A 60 -39.42 25.88 -7.01
N HIS A 61 -38.92 27.12 -7.08
CA HIS A 61 -39.48 28.25 -6.34
C HIS A 61 -40.86 28.66 -6.85
N VAL A 62 -41.05 28.78 -8.17
CA VAL A 62 -42.35 29.15 -8.77
C VAL A 62 -43.40 28.08 -8.46
N GLY A 63 -43.04 26.80 -8.46
CA GLY A 63 -43.94 25.72 -8.05
C GLY A 63 -44.39 25.84 -6.59
N THR A 64 -43.45 26.09 -5.69
CA THR A 64 -43.74 26.32 -4.27
C THR A 64 -44.70 27.52 -4.09
N GLU A 65 -44.39 28.65 -4.74
CA GLU A 65 -45.16 29.88 -4.64
C GLU A 65 -46.56 29.78 -5.28
N ALA A 66 -46.67 29.12 -6.43
CA ALA A 66 -47.94 28.91 -7.12
C ALA A 66 -48.91 28.05 -6.31
N LEU A 67 -48.42 26.99 -5.64
CA LEU A 67 -49.25 26.21 -4.72
C LEU A 67 -49.73 27.09 -3.57
N ILE A 68 -48.80 27.75 -2.87
CA ILE A 68 -49.11 28.44 -1.63
C ILE A 68 -50.07 29.63 -1.87
N THR A 69 -49.91 30.34 -2.98
CA THR A 69 -50.77 31.48 -3.35
C THR A 69 -52.18 31.03 -3.72
N ASN A 70 -52.32 29.92 -4.46
CA ASN A 70 -53.62 29.41 -4.90
C ASN A 70 -54.29 28.45 -3.90
N ALA A 71 -53.56 27.94 -2.90
CA ALA A 71 -54.11 27.06 -1.86
C ALA A 71 -55.26 27.74 -1.10
N TYR A 72 -55.22 29.06 -0.94
CA TYR A 72 -56.32 29.83 -0.36
C TYR A 72 -57.64 29.62 -1.12
N ASP A 73 -57.60 29.56 -2.46
CA ASP A 73 -58.78 29.33 -3.28
C ASP A 73 -59.26 27.88 -3.24
N LEU A 74 -58.39 26.92 -2.91
CA LEU A 74 -58.72 25.50 -2.74
C LEU A 74 -59.32 25.18 -1.36
N LEU A 75 -59.08 26.05 -0.37
CA LEU A 75 -59.68 25.98 0.97
C LEU A 75 -61.17 26.32 0.92
N PRO A 76 -61.98 25.73 1.81
CA PRO A 76 -63.43 25.94 1.81
C PRO A 76 -63.76 27.37 2.25
N LEU A 77 -64.91 27.87 1.80
CA LEU A 77 -65.34 29.25 2.09
C LEU A 77 -65.99 29.41 3.48
N ASP A 78 -66.40 28.30 4.09
CA ASP A 78 -66.94 28.24 5.46
C ASP A 78 -65.84 27.83 6.47
N ASP A 79 -66.18 27.79 7.76
CA ASP A 79 -65.24 27.41 8.85
C ASP A 79 -64.83 25.92 8.83
N SER A 80 -65.12 25.18 7.76
CA SER A 80 -64.71 23.78 7.66
C SER A 80 -63.19 23.65 7.52
N ARG A 81 -62.66 22.61 8.17
CA ARG A 81 -61.22 22.31 8.18
C ARG A 81 -60.92 21.22 7.15
N ILE A 82 -59.82 21.38 6.42
CA ILE A 82 -59.33 20.43 5.42
C ILE A 82 -58.00 19.85 5.90
N ASP A 83 -57.86 18.53 5.79
CA ASP A 83 -56.61 17.84 6.10
C ASP A 83 -55.69 17.75 4.87
N LEU A 84 -54.45 17.28 5.09
CA LEU A 84 -53.44 17.18 4.03
C LEU A 84 -53.90 16.28 2.87
N MET A 85 -54.61 15.19 3.15
CA MET A 85 -55.07 14.26 2.11
C MET A 85 -56.15 14.89 1.24
N GLU A 86 -57.14 15.53 1.85
CA GLU A 86 -58.21 16.22 1.13
C GLU A 86 -57.66 17.40 0.31
N MET A 87 -56.64 18.11 0.80
CA MET A 87 -55.95 19.14 0.02
C MET A 87 -55.18 18.56 -1.17
N ILE A 88 -54.48 17.44 -0.97
CA ILE A 88 -53.78 16.72 -2.04
C ILE A 88 -54.74 16.34 -3.17
N HIS A 89 -55.95 15.83 -2.85
CA HIS A 89 -56.95 15.46 -3.86
C HIS A 89 -57.46 16.65 -4.68
N ARG A 90 -57.29 17.89 -4.20
CA ARG A 90 -57.68 19.12 -4.92
C ARG A 90 -56.58 19.66 -5.83
N LEU A 91 -55.34 19.18 -5.70
CA LEU A 91 -54.21 19.59 -6.55
C LEU A 91 -54.45 19.45 -8.06
N PRO A 92 -55.15 18.43 -8.59
CA PRO A 92 -55.41 18.34 -10.03
C PRO A 92 -56.18 19.55 -10.58
N ILE A 93 -57.02 20.20 -9.76
CA ILE A 93 -57.73 21.43 -10.13
C ILE A 93 -56.74 22.57 -10.37
N LEU A 94 -55.72 22.67 -9.52
CA LEU A 94 -54.69 23.69 -9.61
C LEU A 94 -53.75 23.45 -10.79
N ILE A 95 -53.31 22.19 -10.96
CA ILE A 95 -52.46 21.77 -12.08
C ILE A 95 -53.19 21.98 -13.42
N GLY A 96 -54.49 21.67 -13.51
CA GLY A 96 -55.26 21.91 -14.72
C GLY A 96 -55.50 23.40 -15.05
N ARG A 97 -55.39 24.29 -14.06
CA ARG A 97 -55.42 25.75 -14.29
C ARG A 97 -54.07 26.29 -14.76
N LEU A 98 -52.97 25.76 -14.22
CA LEU A 98 -51.61 26.25 -14.47
C LEU A 98 -50.93 25.58 -15.66
N THR A 99 -51.33 24.35 -15.99
CA THR A 99 -50.71 23.56 -17.07
C THR A 99 -51.82 23.02 -17.97
N ARG A 100 -51.79 23.39 -19.26
CA ARG A 100 -52.74 22.88 -20.27
C ARG A 100 -52.26 21.59 -20.96
N ALA A 101 -51.12 21.05 -20.53
CA ALA A 101 -50.37 20.01 -21.22
C ALA A 101 -50.34 18.64 -20.48
N VAL A 102 -50.75 18.60 -19.20
CA VAL A 102 -50.57 17.42 -18.33
C VAL A 102 -51.83 17.12 -17.51
N TYR A 103 -52.18 15.84 -17.42
CA TYR A 103 -53.22 15.34 -16.51
C TYR A 103 -52.57 14.72 -15.27
N LEU A 104 -52.93 15.20 -14.08
CA LEU A 104 -52.48 14.62 -12.82
C LEU A 104 -53.49 13.61 -12.29
N ASN A 105 -53.07 12.36 -12.14
CA ASN A 105 -53.83 11.31 -11.47
C ASN A 105 -53.20 11.00 -10.11
N ILE A 106 -53.99 11.05 -9.04
CA ILE A 106 -53.52 10.84 -7.66
C ILE A 106 -54.04 9.50 -7.15
N LYS A 107 -53.13 8.66 -6.67
CA LYS A 107 -53.41 7.32 -6.16
C LYS A 107 -53.00 7.24 -4.68
N PRO A 108 -53.94 7.29 -3.72
CA PRO A 108 -53.60 7.05 -2.32
C PRO A 108 -53.12 5.61 -2.15
N VAL A 109 -51.92 5.43 -1.62
CA VAL A 109 -51.31 4.12 -1.35
C VAL A 109 -51.60 3.70 0.10
N SER A 110 -51.63 4.65 1.02
CA SER A 110 -52.08 4.50 2.42
C SER A 110 -52.49 5.86 3.00
N THR A 111 -52.89 5.93 4.27
CA THR A 111 -53.27 7.19 4.94
C THR A 111 -52.13 8.22 5.07
N LYS A 112 -50.87 7.78 4.96
CA LYS A 112 -49.67 8.65 5.03
C LYS A 112 -48.74 8.51 3.82
N ARG A 113 -49.27 7.97 2.72
CA ARG A 113 -48.49 7.74 1.49
C ARG A 113 -49.36 7.90 0.26
N VAL A 114 -48.95 8.78 -0.64
CA VAL A 114 -49.68 9.08 -1.87
C VAL A 114 -48.75 9.02 -3.06
N LYS A 115 -49.24 8.42 -4.14
CA LYS A 115 -48.54 8.36 -5.42
C LYS A 115 -49.22 9.26 -6.44
N PHE A 116 -48.47 10.19 -6.99
CA PHE A 116 -48.87 11.13 -8.03
C PHE A 116 -48.38 10.61 -9.37
N VAL A 117 -49.28 10.51 -10.35
CA VAL A 117 -48.99 9.98 -11.68
C VAL A 117 -49.39 11.04 -12.70
N PHE A 118 -48.40 11.65 -13.33
CA PHE A 118 -48.56 12.64 -14.39
C PHE A 118 -48.68 11.94 -15.74
N ILE A 119 -49.73 12.25 -16.49
CA ILE A 119 -49.97 11.73 -17.84
C ILE A 119 -49.89 12.91 -18.79
N TYR A 120 -48.84 12.93 -19.61
CA TYR A 120 -48.57 14.03 -20.54
C TYR A 120 -49.35 13.85 -21.84
N LEU A 121 -49.83 14.95 -22.43
CA LEU A 121 -50.38 14.90 -23.78
C LEU A 121 -49.28 14.50 -24.79
N PRO A 122 -49.58 13.69 -25.82
CA PRO A 122 -48.56 13.11 -26.71
C PRO A 122 -47.69 14.12 -27.47
N GLU A 123 -48.19 15.35 -27.66
CA GLU A 123 -47.57 16.41 -28.44
C GLU A 123 -46.48 17.21 -27.68
N TYR A 124 -46.29 16.98 -26.37
CA TYR A 124 -45.29 17.68 -25.55
C TYR A 124 -44.10 16.76 -25.22
N GLN A 125 -42.88 17.18 -25.62
CA GLN A 125 -41.67 16.34 -25.53
C GLN A 125 -40.70 16.69 -24.38
N GLU A 126 -40.75 17.90 -23.81
CA GLU A 126 -39.85 18.33 -22.72
C GLU A 126 -40.54 18.21 -21.35
N LYS A 127 -40.34 17.08 -20.66
CA LYS A 127 -41.17 16.65 -19.51
C LYS A 127 -40.53 16.84 -18.12
N TRP A 128 -39.32 17.41 -18.03
CA TRP A 128 -38.57 17.47 -16.75
C TRP A 128 -38.76 18.76 -15.95
N TYR A 129 -39.11 19.85 -16.61
CA TYR A 129 -39.34 21.13 -15.92
C TYR A 129 -40.58 21.05 -15.01
N ASP A 130 -41.64 20.36 -15.47
CA ASP A 130 -42.85 20.09 -14.69
C ASP A 130 -42.57 19.22 -13.46
N ALA A 131 -41.57 18.35 -13.57
CA ALA A 131 -41.11 17.48 -12.50
C ALA A 131 -40.46 18.29 -11.35
N VAL A 132 -39.57 19.22 -11.68
CA VAL A 132 -38.93 20.12 -10.71
C VAL A 132 -39.92 21.13 -10.12
N PHE A 133 -40.82 21.68 -10.96
CA PHE A 133 -41.91 22.54 -10.52
C PHE A 133 -42.84 21.82 -9.53
N PHE A 134 -43.23 20.59 -9.85
CA PHE A 134 -44.12 19.81 -8.99
C PHE A 134 -43.46 19.37 -7.68
N GLN A 135 -42.16 19.06 -7.71
CA GLN A 135 -41.37 18.83 -6.50
C GLN A 135 -41.42 20.06 -5.57
N GLY A 136 -41.28 21.26 -6.13
CA GLY A 136 -41.47 22.51 -5.39
C GLY A 136 -42.86 22.63 -4.77
N MET A 137 -43.93 22.29 -5.52
CA MET A 137 -45.28 22.26 -4.98
C MET A 137 -45.43 21.29 -3.79
N LEU A 138 -44.94 20.05 -3.91
CA LEU A 138 -45.04 19.06 -2.82
C LEU A 138 -44.28 19.50 -1.56
N ASN A 139 -43.13 20.16 -1.72
CA ASN A 139 -42.42 20.78 -0.61
C ASN A 139 -43.20 21.96 -0.02
N GLY A 140 -43.86 22.77 -0.85
CA GLY A 140 -44.80 23.79 -0.40
C GLY A 140 -45.96 23.24 0.45
N LEU A 141 -46.51 22.06 0.11
CA LEU A 141 -47.48 21.37 0.96
C LEU A 141 -46.89 21.00 2.31
N ALA A 142 -45.69 20.42 2.33
CA ALA A 142 -45.05 20.02 3.57
C ALA A 142 -44.81 21.23 4.50
N VAL A 143 -44.44 22.37 3.95
CA VAL A 143 -44.27 23.60 4.73
C VAL A 143 -45.61 24.19 5.17
N LEU A 144 -46.64 24.21 4.31
CA LEU A 144 -48.00 24.67 4.66
C LEU A 144 -48.61 23.88 5.83
N PHE A 145 -48.38 22.57 5.86
CA PHE A 145 -48.82 21.67 6.92
C PHE A 145 -47.75 21.46 8.00
N ALA A 146 -46.68 22.28 8.03
CA ALA A 146 -45.61 22.25 9.02
C ALA A 146 -45.09 20.84 9.35
N LEU A 147 -44.94 19.98 8.34
CA LEU A 147 -44.44 18.63 8.50
C LEU A 147 -42.98 18.67 8.96
N LYS A 148 -42.67 17.95 10.03
CA LYS A 148 -41.31 17.78 10.57
C LYS A 148 -40.53 16.74 9.80
N GLU A 149 -41.20 15.64 9.41
CA GLU A 149 -40.58 14.54 8.68
C GLU A 149 -41.43 14.10 7.50
N PHE A 150 -40.90 14.33 6.29
CA PHE A 150 -41.48 13.86 5.05
C PHE A 150 -40.39 13.52 4.02
N GLN A 151 -40.73 12.66 3.06
CA GLN A 151 -39.86 12.26 1.96
C GLN A 151 -40.66 12.25 0.66
N ILE A 152 -40.04 12.71 -0.42
CA ILE A 152 -40.61 12.66 -1.76
C ILE A 152 -39.63 11.93 -2.66
N GLN A 153 -40.10 10.87 -3.32
CA GLN A 153 -39.29 10.04 -4.21
C GLN A 153 -39.92 9.96 -5.59
N MET A 154 -39.11 10.11 -6.64
CA MET A 154 -39.55 9.93 -8.02
C MET A 154 -39.33 8.48 -8.46
N THR A 155 -40.35 7.82 -9.01
CA THR A 155 -40.31 6.37 -9.29
C THR A 155 -40.44 5.97 -10.77
N LYS A 156 -40.76 6.89 -11.70
CA LYS A 156 -40.87 6.59 -13.15
C LYS A 156 -40.73 7.86 -13.99
N THR A 157 -39.85 7.93 -15.00
CA THR A 157 -39.73 9.08 -15.96
C THR A 157 -39.18 8.66 -17.34
N LYS A 158 -39.33 9.52 -18.38
CA LYS A 158 -38.64 9.41 -19.70
C LYS A 158 -38.09 10.77 -20.12
N LEU A 159 -36.76 10.94 -20.17
CA LEU A 159 -36.10 12.17 -20.61
C LEU A 159 -34.93 11.91 -21.54
N PHE A 160 -34.85 12.69 -22.62
CA PHE A 160 -33.69 12.74 -23.50
C PHE A 160 -32.78 13.88 -23.07
N GLY A 161 -31.57 13.53 -22.62
CA GLY A 161 -30.37 14.33 -22.86
C GLY A 161 -30.20 15.68 -22.15
N ILE A 162 -30.45 15.78 -20.84
CA ILE A 162 -29.82 16.79 -19.96
C ILE A 162 -29.59 16.16 -18.57
N HIS A 163 -28.36 16.27 -18.04
CA HIS A 163 -28.00 15.82 -16.68
C HIS A 163 -28.28 16.96 -15.69
N VAL A 164 -29.27 16.80 -14.82
CA VAL A 164 -29.43 17.60 -13.60
C VAL A 164 -29.32 16.65 -12.41
N SER A 165 -28.23 16.76 -11.64
CA SER A 165 -28.03 15.98 -10.42
C SER A 165 -28.60 16.75 -9.23
N HIS A 166 -29.80 16.38 -8.78
CA HIS A 166 -30.35 16.85 -7.50
C HIS A 166 -30.35 15.67 -6.51
N LYS A 167 -29.85 15.92 -5.29
CA LYS A 167 -29.35 14.90 -4.34
C LYS A 167 -30.40 14.03 -3.63
N GLU A 168 -31.65 14.00 -4.09
CA GLU A 168 -32.74 13.18 -3.49
C GLU A 168 -33.57 12.37 -4.50
N LEU A 169 -33.12 12.23 -5.74
CA LEU A 169 -33.72 11.29 -6.68
C LEU A 169 -33.05 9.93 -6.49
N GLY A 170 -33.66 9.05 -5.69
CA GLY A 170 -33.11 7.76 -5.23
C GLY A 170 -32.65 6.79 -6.34
N GLU A 171 -31.91 5.75 -5.94
CA GLU A 171 -31.02 4.93 -6.79
C GLU A 171 -31.67 3.90 -7.75
N SER A 172 -32.95 4.03 -8.12
CA SER A 172 -33.59 3.11 -9.07
C SER A 172 -34.48 3.84 -10.06
N ILE A 173 -33.83 4.43 -11.08
CA ILE A 173 -34.51 5.08 -12.21
C ILE A 173 -34.56 4.11 -13.38
N GLU A 174 -35.72 3.51 -13.65
CA GLU A 174 -35.97 2.73 -14.87
C GLU A 174 -36.83 3.55 -15.86
N PHE A 175 -36.29 3.80 -17.05
CA PHE A 175 -36.92 4.66 -18.05
C PHE A 175 -37.95 3.89 -18.89
N GLY A 176 -39.24 4.24 -18.74
CA GLY A 176 -40.40 3.65 -19.43
C GLY A 176 -41.55 4.66 -19.64
N SER A 177 -42.44 4.39 -20.60
CA SER A 177 -43.35 5.32 -21.31
C SER A 177 -44.23 6.32 -20.51
N ASP A 178 -44.45 7.48 -21.16
CA ASP A 178 -45.52 8.51 -21.08
C ASP A 178 -45.97 9.12 -19.75
N ALA A 179 -45.48 8.66 -18.60
CA ALA A 179 -45.88 9.17 -17.29
C ALA A 179 -44.71 9.41 -16.32
N ASN A 180 -44.82 10.47 -15.51
CA ASN A 180 -43.93 10.72 -14.37
C ASN A 180 -44.63 10.31 -13.07
N GLU A 181 -43.94 9.56 -12.20
CA GLU A 181 -44.51 9.10 -10.93
C GLU A 181 -43.72 9.63 -9.73
N TYR A 182 -44.43 10.25 -8.77
CA TYR A 182 -43.87 10.73 -7.51
C TYR A 182 -44.59 10.08 -6.34
N GLU A 183 -43.84 9.62 -5.35
CA GLU A 183 -44.36 9.10 -4.09
C GLU A 183 -44.00 10.06 -2.96
N MET A 184 -45.02 10.62 -2.31
CA MET A 184 -44.86 11.44 -1.11
C MET A 184 -45.27 10.61 0.11
N LYS A 185 -44.40 10.57 1.11
CA LYS A 185 -44.61 9.90 2.40
C LYS A 185 -44.29 10.87 3.54
N TRP A 186 -45.11 10.89 4.57
CA TRP A 186 -44.86 11.67 5.78
C TRP A 186 -45.10 10.84 7.04
N ASN A 187 -44.48 11.23 8.14
CA ASN A 187 -44.56 10.50 9.40
C ASN A 187 -45.45 11.18 10.44
N ASP A 188 -45.59 12.51 10.39
CA ASP A 188 -46.35 13.29 11.37
C ASP A 188 -47.86 12.97 11.37
N GLU A 189 -48.54 13.30 12.47
CA GLU A 189 -50.00 13.29 12.55
C GLU A 189 -50.59 14.53 11.86
N VAL A 190 -51.76 14.38 11.23
CA VAL A 190 -52.21 15.32 10.21
C VAL A 190 -52.73 16.63 10.83
N LEU A 191 -52.11 17.76 10.44
CA LEU A 191 -52.62 19.10 10.74
C LEU A 191 -53.79 19.45 9.81
N TYR A 192 -54.69 20.31 10.28
CA TYR A 192 -55.82 20.79 9.51
C TYR A 192 -55.70 22.28 9.19
N LEU A 193 -56.13 22.64 7.98
CA LEU A 193 -56.14 24.01 7.47
C LEU A 193 -57.57 24.52 7.25
N SER A 194 -57.80 25.81 7.51
CA SER A 194 -59.02 26.51 7.10
C SER A 194 -58.74 27.98 6.76
N ARG A 195 -59.69 28.63 6.08
CA ARG A 195 -59.62 30.08 5.86
C ARG A 195 -59.88 30.78 7.19
N SER A 196 -59.00 31.69 7.59
CA SER A 196 -59.29 32.54 8.75
C SER A 196 -60.45 33.50 8.42
N HIS A 197 -61.49 33.56 9.26
CA HIS A 197 -62.55 34.56 9.11
C HIS A 197 -62.01 35.99 9.33
N LEU A 198 -62.19 36.86 8.33
CA LEU A 198 -61.69 38.23 8.34
C LEU A 198 -62.75 39.23 8.79
N THR A 199 -62.40 40.10 9.74
CA THR A 199 -63.12 41.35 10.00
C THR A 199 -62.66 42.46 9.04
N LYS A 200 -63.55 43.41 8.74
CA LYS A 200 -63.43 44.41 7.66
C LYS A 200 -62.17 45.29 7.63
N GLU A 201 -61.30 45.26 8.65
CA GLU A 201 -60.16 46.18 8.77
C GLU A 201 -58.83 45.65 8.18
N ASN A 202 -58.73 44.39 7.77
CA ASN A 202 -57.50 43.83 7.20
C ASN A 202 -57.70 43.35 5.76
N VAL A 203 -57.66 44.28 4.79
CA VAL A 203 -57.99 44.00 3.38
C VAL A 203 -56.79 43.46 2.57
N SER A 204 -55.57 43.36 3.13
CA SER A 204 -54.39 42.82 2.41
C SER A 204 -54.06 41.34 2.68
N SER A 205 -54.94 40.59 3.36
CA SER A 205 -54.66 39.24 3.91
C SER A 205 -55.25 38.08 3.09
N ARG A 206 -55.01 38.05 1.78
CA ARG A 206 -55.32 36.87 0.93
C ARG A 206 -54.40 35.66 1.18
N HIS A 207 -53.39 35.81 2.03
CA HIS A 207 -52.28 34.86 2.16
C HIS A 207 -52.04 34.40 3.60
N LYS A 208 -53.12 34.34 4.40
CA LYS A 208 -53.04 33.83 5.78
C LYS A 208 -53.89 32.58 5.88
N VAL A 209 -53.27 31.49 6.33
CA VAL A 209 -53.94 30.21 6.55
C VAL A 209 -53.88 29.89 8.04
N MET A 210 -55.00 29.41 8.59
CA MET A 210 -55.06 28.93 9.96
C MET A 210 -54.63 27.47 9.99
N VAL A 211 -53.57 27.16 10.72
CA VAL A 211 -53.10 25.80 10.94
C VAL A 211 -53.53 25.37 12.34
N THR A 212 -54.16 24.20 12.43
CA THR A 212 -54.59 23.59 13.69
C THR A 212 -54.03 22.18 13.80
N SER A 213 -53.33 21.88 14.89
CA SER A 213 -52.88 20.52 15.22
C SER A 213 -53.94 19.78 16.01
N ARG A 214 -54.06 18.46 15.78
CA ARG A 214 -54.92 17.60 16.58
C ARG A 214 -54.05 16.69 17.43
N SER A 215 -53.93 17.03 18.72
CA SER A 215 -53.43 16.13 19.77
C SER A 215 -54.64 15.62 20.55
N GLU A 216 -54.79 14.30 20.71
CA GLU A 216 -55.91 13.72 21.50
C GLU A 216 -55.81 14.05 23.00
N THR A 217 -54.75 14.71 23.45
CA THR A 217 -54.50 14.94 24.89
C THR A 217 -54.11 16.37 25.29
N GLU A 218 -53.99 17.32 24.35
CA GLU A 218 -53.68 18.73 24.65
C GLU A 218 -54.54 19.72 23.84
N LEU A 219 -54.76 20.92 24.39
CA LEU A 219 -55.54 22.02 23.79
C LEU A 219 -55.06 22.34 22.36
N GLU A 220 -56.00 22.56 21.43
CA GLU A 220 -55.72 22.91 20.04
C GLU A 220 -54.78 24.13 19.96
N GLU A 221 -53.57 23.93 19.42
CA GLU A 221 -52.62 25.00 19.17
C GLU A 221 -52.96 25.66 17.82
N MET A 222 -53.27 26.97 17.86
CA MET A 222 -53.65 27.75 16.68
C MET A 222 -52.50 28.68 16.27
N SER A 223 -51.96 28.47 15.07
CA SER A 223 -50.94 29.35 14.49
C SER A 223 -51.42 29.95 13.17
N ILE A 224 -51.25 31.27 13.01
CA ILE A 224 -51.50 31.98 11.76
C ILE A 224 -50.16 32.16 11.06
N VAL A 225 -50.03 31.60 9.86
CA VAL A 225 -48.79 31.69 9.07
C VAL A 225 -49.00 32.64 7.91
N ASP A 226 -48.07 33.59 7.74
CA ASP A 226 -48.00 34.41 6.52
C ASP A 226 -47.18 33.68 5.47
N VAL A 227 -47.74 33.56 4.27
CA VAL A 227 -47.09 32.94 3.11
C VAL A 227 -45.72 33.56 2.81
N ARG A 228 -45.53 34.86 3.06
CA ARG A 228 -44.24 35.54 2.82
C ARG A 228 -43.12 35.03 3.70
N ASP A 229 -43.41 34.71 4.96
CA ASP A 229 -42.42 34.22 5.92
C ASP A 229 -41.96 32.79 5.58
N VAL A 230 -42.88 31.98 5.06
CA VAL A 230 -42.62 30.61 4.56
C VAL A 230 -41.67 30.61 3.35
N VAL A 231 -41.90 31.53 2.41
CA VAL A 231 -41.03 31.69 1.23
C VAL A 231 -39.63 32.17 1.64
N GLY A 232 -39.54 33.09 2.62
CA GLY A 232 -38.26 33.56 3.16
C GLY A 232 -37.43 32.42 3.76
N LYS A 233 -38.04 31.57 4.59
CA LYS A 233 -37.33 30.46 5.26
C LYS A 233 -36.88 29.35 4.30
N SER A 234 -37.67 29.11 3.26
CA SER A 234 -37.30 28.16 2.19
C SER A 234 -36.08 28.63 1.39
N ARG A 235 -35.91 29.96 1.24
CA ARG A 235 -34.76 30.55 0.55
C ARG A 235 -33.45 30.39 1.33
N GLU A 236 -33.49 30.57 2.65
CA GLU A 236 -32.30 30.39 3.51
C GLU A 236 -31.79 28.95 3.47
N LEU A 237 -32.69 27.97 3.61
CA LEU A 237 -32.34 26.54 3.56
C LEU A 237 -31.74 26.11 2.21
N ALA A 238 -32.19 26.70 1.10
CA ALA A 238 -31.65 26.39 -0.22
C ALA A 238 -30.20 26.88 -0.40
N ILE A 239 -29.86 28.04 0.18
CA ILE A 239 -28.50 28.58 0.14
C ILE A 239 -27.55 27.72 0.98
N GLU A 240 -27.98 27.35 2.20
CA GLU A 240 -27.17 26.53 3.11
C GLU A 240 -26.86 25.14 2.53
N ASN A 241 -27.84 24.49 1.88
CA ASN A 241 -27.61 23.21 1.21
C ASN A 241 -26.59 23.30 0.06
N ARG A 242 -26.62 24.39 -0.72
CA ARG A 242 -25.66 24.61 -1.82
C ARG A 242 -24.22 24.74 -1.31
N ASP A 243 -24.04 25.49 -0.23
CA ASP A 243 -22.72 25.71 0.36
C ASP A 243 -22.17 24.41 0.99
N LEU A 244 -23.04 23.58 1.57
CA LEU A 244 -22.68 22.26 2.09
C LEU A 244 -22.23 21.30 0.98
N GLU A 245 -22.88 21.33 -0.19
CA GLU A 245 -22.48 20.52 -1.34
C GLU A 245 -21.11 20.90 -1.89
N ALA A 246 -20.82 22.21 -2.01
CA ALA A 246 -19.52 22.69 -2.41
C ALA A 246 -18.41 22.25 -1.45
N ALA A 247 -18.66 22.30 -0.14
CA ALA A 247 -17.73 21.83 0.88
C ALA A 247 -17.46 20.31 0.77
N VAL A 248 -18.48 19.51 0.51
CA VAL A 248 -18.33 18.04 0.31
C VAL A 248 -17.45 17.72 -0.90
N GLU A 249 -17.60 18.45 -2.00
CA GLU A 249 -16.80 18.21 -3.21
C GLU A 249 -15.33 18.59 -3.00
N VAL A 250 -15.06 19.69 -2.29
CA VAL A 250 -13.71 20.08 -1.87
C VAL A 250 -13.08 18.99 -0.99
N LEU A 251 -13.81 18.47 0.01
CA LEU A 251 -13.32 17.39 0.87
C LEU A 251 -13.02 16.10 0.10
N LYS A 252 -13.84 15.74 -0.89
CA LYS A 252 -13.57 14.58 -1.76
C LYS A 252 -12.29 14.78 -2.57
N SER A 253 -12.07 15.95 -3.14
CA SER A 253 -10.84 16.23 -3.90
C SER A 253 -9.59 16.17 -3.02
N PHE A 254 -9.64 16.72 -1.81
CA PHE A 254 -8.55 16.59 -0.83
C PHE A 254 -8.29 15.13 -0.43
N LYS A 255 -9.34 14.34 -0.20
CA LYS A 255 -9.20 12.90 0.09
C LYS A 255 -8.50 12.17 -1.05
N GLN A 256 -8.89 12.41 -2.31
CA GLN A 256 -8.25 11.80 -3.47
C GLN A 256 -6.78 12.21 -3.63
N GLU A 257 -6.45 13.47 -3.35
CA GLU A 257 -5.06 13.93 -3.39
C GLU A 257 -4.21 13.25 -2.29
N LEU A 258 -4.76 13.11 -1.09
CA LEU A 258 -4.12 12.42 0.02
C LEU A 258 -3.87 10.94 -0.30
N GLU A 259 -4.87 10.24 -0.86
CA GLU A 259 -4.75 8.85 -1.29
C GLU A 259 -3.66 8.68 -2.37
N LYS A 260 -3.60 9.59 -3.35
CA LYS A 260 -2.55 9.60 -4.38
C LYS A 260 -1.17 9.79 -3.78
N LYS A 261 -1.02 10.72 -2.82
CA LYS A 261 0.25 10.96 -2.11
C LYS A 261 0.67 9.74 -1.29
N GLN A 262 -0.25 9.15 -0.52
CA GLN A 262 0.01 7.92 0.24
C GLN A 262 0.45 6.77 -0.67
N LEU A 263 -0.21 6.58 -1.81
CA LEU A 263 0.17 5.54 -2.78
C LEU A 263 1.57 5.77 -3.35
N SER A 264 1.94 7.02 -3.64
CA SER A 264 3.29 7.36 -4.10
C SER A 264 4.33 7.06 -3.03
N MET A 265 4.10 7.49 -1.78
CA MET A 265 4.99 7.23 -0.65
C MET A 265 5.15 5.73 -0.38
N ALA A 266 4.07 4.96 -0.45
CA ALA A 266 4.11 3.51 -0.30
C ALA A 266 4.94 2.84 -1.40
N LYS A 267 4.92 3.34 -2.63
CA LYS A 267 5.78 2.85 -3.72
C LYS A 267 7.26 3.14 -3.45
N ASP A 268 7.57 4.35 -2.99
CA ASP A 268 8.95 4.75 -2.67
C ASP A 268 9.52 3.94 -1.49
N LEU A 269 8.71 3.70 -0.45
CA LEU A 269 9.08 2.83 0.68
C LEU A 269 9.31 1.37 0.26
N ARG A 270 8.47 0.82 -0.63
CA ARG A 270 8.69 -0.53 -1.19
C ARG A 270 9.96 -0.62 -2.01
N LEU A 271 10.31 0.44 -2.75
CA LEU A 271 11.58 0.49 -3.48
C LEU A 271 12.77 0.52 -2.50
N ALA A 272 12.69 1.35 -1.46
CA ALA A 272 13.72 1.41 -0.41
C ALA A 272 13.89 0.05 0.30
N LYS A 273 12.79 -0.63 0.62
CA LYS A 273 12.80 -2.01 1.15
C LYS A 273 13.55 -2.97 0.26
N ASN A 274 13.28 -2.96 -1.05
CA ASN A 274 13.94 -3.86 -1.99
C ASN A 274 15.46 -3.57 -2.07
N ILE A 275 15.85 -2.30 -1.99
CA ILE A 275 17.27 -1.91 -1.93
C ILE A 275 17.90 -2.45 -0.64
N GLN A 276 17.29 -2.21 0.52
CA GLN A 276 17.80 -2.67 1.81
C GLN A 276 17.87 -4.20 1.90
N LYS A 277 16.86 -4.90 1.36
CA LYS A 277 16.86 -6.36 1.27
C LYS A 277 18.05 -6.89 0.47
N GLY A 278 18.53 -6.15 -0.53
CA GLY A 278 19.76 -6.48 -1.26
C GLY A 278 21.05 -6.15 -0.48
N LEU A 279 20.98 -5.31 0.55
CA LEU A 279 22.12 -4.96 1.40
C LEU A 279 22.30 -5.95 2.55
N ILE A 280 21.22 -6.38 3.20
CA ILE A 280 21.29 -7.32 4.34
C ILE A 280 21.38 -8.75 3.78
N PRO A 281 22.38 -9.55 4.17
CA PRO A 281 22.52 -10.91 3.65
C PRO A 281 21.35 -11.78 4.11
N GLU A 282 20.62 -12.40 3.18
CA GLU A 282 19.53 -13.34 3.52
C GLU A 282 20.07 -14.57 4.27
N ILE A 283 21.30 -14.99 3.97
CA ILE A 283 21.95 -16.16 4.57
C ILE A 283 23.43 -15.84 4.79
N ILE A 284 23.94 -16.20 5.97
CA ILE A 284 25.38 -16.22 6.26
C ILE A 284 25.91 -17.64 5.96
N PRO A 285 26.96 -17.80 5.14
CA PRO A 285 27.59 -19.10 4.91
C PRO A 285 28.22 -19.68 6.18
N ASP A 286 28.26 -21.01 6.29
CA ASP A 286 29.02 -21.65 7.37
C ASP A 286 30.52 -21.35 7.16
N TRP A 287 31.23 -21.11 8.25
CA TRP A 287 32.64 -20.73 8.22
C TRP A 287 33.46 -21.54 9.21
N ASN A 288 34.42 -22.32 8.70
CA ASN A 288 35.38 -23.09 9.51
C ASN A 288 34.73 -24.00 10.58
N GLY A 289 33.53 -24.53 10.34
CA GLY A 289 32.81 -25.34 11.33
C GLY A 289 31.77 -24.58 12.15
N ILE A 290 31.68 -23.27 11.98
CA ILE A 290 30.67 -22.43 12.63
C ILE A 290 29.47 -22.30 11.70
N GLN A 291 28.30 -22.66 12.23
CA GLN A 291 27.01 -22.52 11.56
C GLN A 291 26.34 -21.23 12.01
N PHE A 292 25.65 -20.56 11.09
CA PHE A 292 24.96 -19.29 11.36
C PHE A 292 23.48 -19.40 11.01
N TRP A 293 22.64 -18.79 11.86
CA TRP A 293 21.22 -18.65 11.59
C TRP A 293 20.68 -17.32 12.12
N THR A 294 19.73 -16.74 11.40
CA THR A 294 19.18 -15.41 11.70
C THR A 294 17.65 -15.45 11.77
N GLY A 295 17.11 -14.82 12.81
CA GLY A 295 15.74 -14.35 12.88
C GLY A 295 15.76 -12.84 12.66
N PHE A 296 15.05 -12.36 11.63
CA PHE A 296 14.99 -10.94 11.30
C PHE A 296 13.55 -10.55 10.99
N SER A 297 12.99 -9.64 11.79
CA SER A 297 11.60 -9.19 11.69
C SER A 297 11.55 -7.67 11.83
N PRO A 298 11.57 -6.93 10.70
CA PRO A 298 11.52 -5.48 10.73
C PRO A 298 10.12 -4.96 11.10
N MET A 299 10.06 -3.85 11.84
CA MET A 299 8.86 -3.14 12.26
C MET A 299 8.11 -2.50 11.08
N GLN A 300 8.87 -1.91 10.15
CA GLN A 300 8.33 -1.20 8.97
C GLN A 300 8.85 -1.83 7.67
N GLU A 301 8.54 -1.21 6.53
CA GLU A 301 9.08 -1.64 5.24
C GLU A 301 10.62 -1.55 5.19
N VAL A 302 11.22 -0.68 6.00
CA VAL A 302 12.67 -0.46 6.06
C VAL A 302 13.11 -0.39 7.53
N SER A 303 14.19 -1.09 7.84
CA SER A 303 14.68 -1.35 9.19
C SER A 303 15.91 -0.49 9.54
N GLY A 304 16.06 -0.08 10.79
CA GLY A 304 17.33 0.43 11.33
C GLY A 304 18.32 -0.70 11.61
N ASP A 305 17.80 -1.84 12.08
CA ASP A 305 18.56 -3.06 12.32
C ASP A 305 19.24 -3.60 11.07
N TYR A 306 20.47 -4.07 11.25
CA TYR A 306 21.12 -4.94 10.28
C TYR A 306 22.16 -5.85 10.91
N TYR A 307 22.47 -6.91 10.18
CA TYR A 307 23.59 -7.77 10.47
C TYR A 307 24.40 -8.01 9.20
N ASP A 308 25.67 -8.34 9.36
CA ASP A 308 26.53 -8.67 8.24
C ASP A 308 27.74 -9.51 8.63
N TYR A 309 28.40 -10.08 7.63
CA TYR A 309 29.66 -10.81 7.78
C TYR A 309 30.73 -10.25 6.84
N PHE A 310 31.95 -10.12 7.36
CA PHE A 310 33.07 -9.48 6.69
C PHE A 310 34.27 -10.44 6.67
N PRO A 311 34.48 -11.21 5.59
CA PRO A 311 35.65 -12.06 5.47
C PRO A 311 36.95 -11.23 5.42
N TYR A 312 37.92 -11.58 6.26
CA TYR A 312 39.30 -11.08 6.16
C TYR A 312 40.09 -12.02 5.26
N HIS A 313 41.21 -11.54 4.71
CA HIS A 313 41.91 -12.16 3.58
C HIS A 313 42.41 -13.62 3.75
N THR A 314 42.10 -14.36 4.82
CA THR A 314 41.93 -15.84 4.76
C THR A 314 41.52 -16.53 6.06
N ASP A 315 41.77 -15.97 7.25
CA ASP A 315 41.74 -16.73 8.52
C ASP A 315 40.82 -16.15 9.59
N LYS A 316 40.13 -15.03 9.29
CA LYS A 316 39.20 -14.40 10.22
C LYS A 316 37.89 -14.02 9.54
N LEU A 317 36.84 -14.03 10.34
CA LEU A 317 35.51 -13.60 9.95
C LEU A 317 35.04 -12.50 10.91
N GLY A 318 34.78 -11.31 10.36
CA GLY A 318 34.04 -10.28 11.06
C GLY A 318 32.55 -10.59 11.04
N VAL A 319 31.83 -10.39 12.13
CA VAL A 319 30.37 -10.52 12.21
C VAL A 319 29.84 -9.34 13.01
N ALA A 320 28.88 -8.60 12.47
CA ALA A 320 28.28 -7.46 13.16
C ALA A 320 26.76 -7.64 13.26
N VAL A 321 26.19 -7.21 14.39
CA VAL A 321 24.78 -6.87 14.53
C VAL A 321 24.74 -5.44 15.05
N CYS A 322 24.02 -4.59 14.35
CA CYS A 322 23.89 -3.19 14.73
C CYS A 322 22.44 -2.75 14.58
N ASP A 323 22.07 -1.76 15.39
CA ASP A 323 20.78 -1.08 15.36
C ASP A 323 21.03 0.43 15.23
N VAL A 324 20.27 1.07 14.35
CA VAL A 324 20.40 2.49 14.05
C VAL A 324 19.23 3.22 14.69
N SER A 325 19.53 4.25 15.49
CA SER A 325 18.50 5.06 16.15
C SER A 325 17.49 5.64 15.16
N GLY A 326 16.20 5.44 15.45
CA GLY A 326 15.10 5.89 14.59
C GLY A 326 14.66 4.82 13.59
N HIS A 327 13.67 5.12 12.76
CA HIS A 327 13.08 4.13 11.85
C HIS A 327 12.88 4.70 10.43
N GLY A 328 12.58 3.82 9.49
CA GLY A 328 12.27 4.18 8.11
C GLY A 328 13.50 4.60 7.29
N VAL A 329 13.28 5.48 6.31
CA VAL A 329 14.28 5.80 5.27
C VAL A 329 15.58 6.41 5.83
N PRO A 330 15.58 7.35 6.79
CA PRO A 330 16.82 7.91 7.33
C PRO A 330 17.71 6.86 8.01
N ALA A 331 17.12 5.97 8.81
CA ALA A 331 17.84 4.89 9.48
C ALA A 331 18.50 3.95 8.46
N ALA A 332 17.76 3.59 7.40
CA ALA A 332 18.25 2.75 6.32
C ALA A 332 19.47 3.31 5.57
N PHE A 333 19.57 4.64 5.42
CA PHE A 333 20.75 5.27 4.84
C PHE A 333 21.97 5.12 5.74
N ILE A 334 21.81 5.29 7.06
CA ILE A 334 22.88 5.08 8.04
C ILE A 334 23.28 3.60 8.08
N THR A 335 22.33 2.66 8.00
CA THR A 335 22.58 1.21 7.84
C THR A 335 23.51 0.95 6.65
N ALA A 336 23.21 1.51 5.48
CA ALA A 336 24.00 1.32 4.26
C ALA A 336 25.41 1.91 4.39
N LEU A 337 25.53 3.12 4.96
CA LEU A 337 26.81 3.78 5.22
C LEU A 337 27.65 2.97 6.21
N SER A 338 27.09 2.60 7.36
CA SER A 338 27.77 1.85 8.40
C SER A 338 28.31 0.51 7.86
N LYS A 339 27.48 -0.25 7.13
CA LYS A 339 27.90 -1.50 6.45
C LYS A 339 29.09 -1.28 5.51
N MET A 340 29.07 -0.20 4.71
CA MET A 340 30.19 0.15 3.84
C MET A 340 31.47 0.43 4.64
N LEU A 341 31.36 1.16 5.76
CA LEU A 341 32.51 1.47 6.61
C LEU A 341 33.11 0.21 7.25
N PHE A 342 32.30 -0.75 7.72
CA PHE A 342 32.82 -2.05 8.19
C PHE A 342 33.57 -2.84 7.10
N SER A 343 33.07 -2.80 5.86
CA SER A 343 33.74 -3.46 4.73
C SER A 343 35.12 -2.84 4.43
N ASN A 344 35.24 -1.51 4.62
CA ASN A 344 36.47 -0.75 4.34
C ASN A 344 37.47 -0.77 5.51
N PHE A 345 37.00 -0.75 6.76
CA PHE A 345 37.86 -0.70 7.95
C PHE A 345 38.05 -2.06 8.61
N LYS A 346 38.84 -2.89 7.93
CA LYS A 346 39.21 -4.21 8.42
C LYS A 346 40.44 -4.16 9.33
N LYS A 347 40.26 -3.85 10.62
CA LYS A 347 41.36 -3.77 11.60
C LYS A 347 41.55 -5.09 12.36
N PRO A 348 42.74 -5.34 12.94
CA PRO A 348 43.00 -6.55 13.71
C PRO A 348 42.18 -6.67 15.00
N LYS A 349 41.59 -5.55 15.46
CA LYS A 349 40.82 -5.43 16.70
C LYS A 349 39.47 -4.75 16.43
N PRO A 350 38.36 -5.31 16.95
CA PRO A 350 37.04 -4.69 16.87
C PRO A 350 37.00 -3.23 17.36
N SER A 351 37.63 -2.93 18.50
CA SER A 351 37.68 -1.59 19.08
C SER A 351 38.31 -0.54 18.15
N GLU A 352 39.37 -0.91 17.42
CA GLU A 352 40.02 -0.04 16.44
C GLU A 352 39.13 0.20 15.21
N THR A 353 38.39 -0.82 14.76
CA THR A 353 37.39 -0.67 13.70
C THR A 353 36.29 0.29 14.15
N PHE A 354 35.73 0.13 15.36
CA PHE A 354 34.74 1.06 15.92
C PHE A 354 35.26 2.48 16.03
N LYS A 355 36.51 2.69 16.46
CA LYS A 355 37.10 4.04 16.55
C LYS A 355 37.13 4.76 15.19
N LEU A 356 37.42 4.04 14.11
CA LEU A 356 37.38 4.60 12.77
C LEU A 356 35.96 4.84 12.27
N ILE A 357 35.07 3.85 12.46
CA ILE A 357 33.65 3.98 12.04
C ILE A 357 32.99 5.15 12.77
N ASN A 358 33.21 5.30 14.08
CA ASN A 358 32.68 6.41 14.86
C ASN A 358 33.05 7.77 14.27
N ARG A 359 34.33 7.95 13.91
CA ARG A 359 34.83 9.20 13.33
C ARG A 359 34.20 9.47 11.97
N GLU A 360 34.18 8.47 11.08
CA GLU A 360 33.60 8.67 9.75
C GLU A 360 32.07 8.88 9.80
N LEU A 361 31.36 8.22 10.71
CA LEU A 361 29.93 8.46 10.91
C LEU A 361 29.65 9.88 11.40
N LEU A 362 30.44 10.42 12.34
CA LEU A 362 30.33 11.81 12.79
C LEU A 362 30.57 12.83 11.66
N ASP A 363 31.50 12.52 10.75
CA ASP A 363 31.80 13.40 9.62
C ASP A 363 30.72 13.34 8.52
N LEU A 364 30.18 12.15 8.26
CA LEU A 364 29.20 11.90 7.20
C LEU A 364 27.76 12.23 7.61
N VAL A 365 27.38 11.97 8.86
CA VAL A 365 26.01 12.12 9.38
C VAL A 365 25.95 13.34 10.29
N LYS A 366 25.50 14.48 9.73
CA LYS A 366 25.44 15.78 10.45
C LYS A 366 24.15 16.00 11.26
N GLN A 367 23.20 15.07 11.21
CA GLN A 367 21.94 15.12 11.96
C GLN A 367 22.01 14.19 13.18
N GLN A 368 21.04 14.28 14.10
CA GLN A 368 20.96 13.36 15.23
C GLN A 368 20.66 11.94 14.74
N GLY A 369 21.65 11.05 14.84
CA GLY A 369 21.53 9.63 14.56
C GLY A 369 22.75 8.92 15.12
N TYR A 370 22.55 7.82 15.82
CA TYR A 370 23.61 6.99 16.37
C TYR A 370 23.35 5.52 16.05
N THR A 371 24.38 4.69 16.18
CA THR A 371 24.28 3.26 15.90
C THR A 371 24.77 2.49 17.11
N THR A 372 23.90 1.66 17.69
CA THR A 372 24.32 0.62 18.61
C THR A 372 24.94 -0.52 17.78
N CYS A 373 26.04 -1.12 18.22
CA CYS A 373 26.57 -2.28 17.52
C CYS A 373 27.38 -3.22 18.41
N VAL A 374 27.31 -4.52 18.12
CA VAL A 374 28.28 -5.52 18.56
C VAL A 374 29.03 -6.06 17.36
N TYR A 375 30.36 -6.08 17.44
CA TYR A 375 31.23 -6.58 16.37
C TYR A 375 32.16 -7.66 16.89
N LEU A 376 32.06 -8.84 16.28
CA LEU A 376 32.90 -9.99 16.51
C LEU A 376 33.97 -10.08 15.42
N LEU A 377 35.17 -10.46 15.82
CA LEU A 377 36.22 -10.94 14.95
C LEU A 377 36.57 -12.37 15.38
N ILE A 378 36.13 -13.33 14.58
CA ILE A 378 36.30 -14.76 14.83
C ILE A 378 37.57 -15.23 14.13
N HIS A 379 38.47 -15.85 14.89
CA HIS A 379 39.72 -16.42 14.40
C HIS A 379 39.57 -17.89 14.02
N SER A 380 40.53 -18.40 13.23
CA SER A 380 40.55 -19.79 12.76
C SER A 380 40.71 -20.84 13.87
N ASP A 381 41.22 -20.43 15.05
CA ASP A 381 41.32 -21.22 16.27
C ASP A 381 40.07 -21.10 17.17
N TYR A 382 38.99 -20.51 16.66
CA TYR A 382 37.72 -20.30 17.37
C TYR A 382 37.78 -19.32 18.53
N LYS A 383 38.87 -18.54 18.63
CA LYS A 383 38.90 -17.36 19.47
C LYS A 383 38.03 -16.27 18.85
N VAL A 384 37.04 -15.82 19.59
CA VAL A 384 36.20 -14.67 19.26
C VAL A 384 36.74 -13.48 20.03
N VAL A 385 37.16 -12.43 19.32
CA VAL A 385 37.45 -11.11 19.92
C VAL A 385 36.26 -10.21 19.59
N TYR A 386 35.70 -9.51 20.56
CA TYR A 386 34.54 -8.66 20.32
C TYR A 386 34.62 -7.33 21.04
N SER A 387 33.90 -6.34 20.52
CA SER A 387 33.68 -5.04 21.16
C SER A 387 32.20 -4.68 21.04
N ILE A 388 31.71 -3.91 22.01
CA ILE A 388 30.33 -3.42 22.08
C ILE A 388 30.34 -1.89 22.00
N ALA A 389 29.38 -1.33 21.29
CA ALA A 389 29.11 0.10 21.19
C ALA A 389 27.62 0.33 21.50
N GLY A 390 27.27 0.44 22.78
CA GLY A 390 25.91 0.71 23.26
C GLY A 390 24.86 -0.39 23.00
N HIS A 391 25.26 -1.56 22.50
CA HIS A 391 24.36 -2.64 22.07
C HIS A 391 24.12 -3.68 23.17
N PRO A 392 23.02 -4.46 23.11
CA PRO A 392 22.86 -5.62 23.98
C PRO A 392 24.05 -6.58 23.94
N ARG A 393 24.37 -7.15 25.11
CA ARG A 393 25.56 -7.98 25.29
C ARG A 393 25.32 -9.39 24.73
N PRO A 394 26.30 -10.01 24.05
CA PRO A 394 26.14 -11.36 23.52
C PRO A 394 25.77 -12.38 24.60
N ILE A 395 24.95 -13.37 24.25
CA ILE A 395 24.67 -14.51 25.14
C ILE A 395 25.47 -15.73 24.66
N LEU A 396 26.29 -16.28 25.55
CA LEU A 396 27.08 -17.48 25.31
C LEU A 396 26.43 -18.67 26.00
N PHE A 397 26.06 -19.69 25.23
CA PHE A 397 25.65 -20.98 25.73
C PHE A 397 26.82 -21.96 25.66
N ARG A 398 27.15 -22.55 26.81
CA ARG A 398 28.22 -23.54 26.95
C ARG A 398 27.65 -24.94 26.89
N GLN A 399 28.01 -25.69 25.85
CA GLN A 399 27.53 -27.07 25.67
C GLN A 399 27.91 -27.99 26.83
N LYS A 400 29.12 -27.79 27.39
CA LYS A 400 29.65 -28.62 28.48
C LYS A 400 28.86 -28.49 29.78
N THR A 401 28.35 -27.30 30.08
CA THR A 401 27.64 -27.01 31.34
C THR A 401 26.12 -26.98 31.15
N GLY A 402 25.66 -26.83 29.90
CA GLY A 402 24.24 -26.62 29.59
C GLY A 402 23.73 -25.27 30.08
N LYS A 403 24.60 -24.27 30.23
CA LYS A 403 24.26 -22.95 30.79
C LYS A 403 24.48 -21.83 29.80
N ALA A 404 23.55 -20.86 29.83
CA ALA A 404 23.63 -19.62 29.07
C ALA A 404 24.07 -18.47 29.99
N GLU A 405 25.03 -17.67 29.54
CA GLU A 405 25.56 -16.52 30.27
C GLU A 405 25.62 -15.27 29.39
N ILE A 406 25.28 -14.12 29.96
CA ILE A 406 25.45 -12.83 29.29
C ILE A 406 26.93 -12.46 29.37
N CYS A 407 27.54 -12.23 28.21
CA CYS A 407 28.94 -11.85 28.11
C CYS A 407 29.18 -10.45 28.71
N GLU A 408 30.40 -10.19 29.16
CA GLU A 408 30.79 -8.85 29.61
C GLU A 408 30.94 -7.90 28.42
N GLY A 409 30.92 -6.59 28.69
CA GLY A 409 31.26 -5.57 27.70
C GLY A 409 30.33 -4.37 27.75
N GLU A 410 30.92 -3.21 27.44
CA GLU A 410 30.29 -1.91 27.48
C GLU A 410 30.97 -1.02 26.42
N GLY A 411 30.30 0.05 26.01
CA GLY A 411 30.83 1.07 25.11
C GLY A 411 29.75 2.07 24.74
N THR A 412 30.13 3.26 24.28
CA THR A 412 29.18 4.30 23.87
C THR A 412 28.70 4.07 22.43
N PHE A 413 27.55 4.62 22.03
CA PHE A 413 27.02 4.50 20.68
C PHE A 413 27.99 5.05 19.60
N LEU A 414 28.01 4.42 18.43
CA LEU A 414 28.76 4.90 17.27
C LEU A 414 28.09 6.15 16.68
N GLY A 415 28.91 7.11 16.23
CA GLY A 415 28.45 8.29 15.49
C GLY A 415 27.85 9.40 16.35
N MET A 416 27.84 9.24 17.68
CA MET A 416 27.22 10.22 18.59
C MET A 416 28.23 11.19 19.23
N PHE A 417 29.35 10.67 19.74
CA PHE A 417 30.33 11.48 20.47
C PHE A 417 31.74 11.31 19.88
N PRO A 418 32.51 12.41 19.68
CA PRO A 418 33.89 12.33 19.15
C PRO A 418 34.83 11.45 19.99
N ASP A 419 34.65 11.46 21.31
CA ASP A 419 35.44 10.74 22.31
C ASP A 419 34.93 9.31 22.60
N ALA A 420 33.83 8.87 21.97
CA ALA A 420 33.32 7.50 22.11
C ALA A 420 34.38 6.43 21.76
N GLY A 421 35.34 6.79 20.89
CA GLY A 421 36.50 5.97 20.53
C GLY A 421 37.39 5.51 21.68
N ASP A 422 37.30 6.11 22.86
CA ASP A 422 38.07 5.73 24.05
C ASP A 422 37.29 4.79 24.99
N THR A 423 36.01 4.54 24.70
CA THR A 423 35.14 3.66 25.48
C THR A 423 35.16 2.22 25.00
N TYR A 424 35.49 1.98 23.72
CA TYR A 424 35.51 0.65 23.11
C TYR A 424 36.63 -0.22 23.66
N ARG A 425 36.29 -1.43 24.09
CA ARG A 425 37.23 -2.42 24.63
C ARG A 425 37.07 -3.75 23.94
N ASP A 426 38.20 -4.42 23.69
CA ASP A 426 38.20 -5.78 23.15
C ASP A 426 38.13 -6.80 24.27
N LEU A 427 37.09 -7.62 24.24
CA LEU A 427 36.92 -8.80 25.09
C LEU A 427 37.08 -10.06 24.24
N HIS A 428 37.22 -11.21 24.89
CA HIS A 428 37.47 -12.45 24.18
C HIS A 428 36.76 -13.65 24.79
N ILE A 429 36.32 -14.54 23.90
CA ILE A 429 35.71 -15.83 24.22
C ILE A 429 36.43 -16.89 23.40
N GLN A 430 36.73 -18.02 24.02
CA GLN A 430 37.14 -19.22 23.29
C GLN A 430 35.92 -20.11 23.10
N LEU A 431 35.50 -20.34 21.85
CA LEU A 431 34.43 -21.29 21.54
C LEU A 431 34.97 -22.72 21.55
N GLU A 432 34.15 -23.63 22.06
CA GLU A 432 34.39 -25.07 22.01
C GLU A 432 33.28 -25.78 21.20
N PRO A 433 33.54 -26.99 20.65
CA PRO A 433 32.52 -27.71 19.88
C PRO A 433 31.21 -27.88 20.64
N GLY A 434 30.11 -27.45 20.01
CA GLY A 434 28.76 -27.44 20.56
C GLY A 434 28.33 -26.08 21.13
N ASP A 435 29.26 -25.22 21.53
CA ASP A 435 28.93 -23.89 22.08
C ASP A 435 28.16 -23.04 21.06
N LYS A 436 27.22 -22.25 21.58
CA LYS A 436 26.39 -21.31 20.79
C LYS A 436 26.60 -19.89 21.30
N LEU A 437 26.67 -18.92 20.40
CA LEU A 437 26.73 -17.50 20.74
C LEU A 437 25.58 -16.78 20.02
N PHE A 438 24.87 -15.92 20.74
CA PHE A 438 23.72 -15.18 20.23
C PHE A 438 23.98 -13.68 20.33
N LEU A 439 23.73 -12.98 19.24
CA LEU A 439 23.73 -11.53 19.13
C LEU A 439 22.29 -11.10 18.83
N TYR A 440 21.80 -10.08 19.51
CA TYR A 440 20.39 -9.68 19.40
C TYR A 440 20.23 -8.17 19.60
N THR A 441 19.14 -7.63 19.06
CA THR A 441 18.70 -6.26 19.30
C THR A 441 17.69 -6.20 20.44
N ASP A 442 17.59 -5.03 21.06
CA ASP A 442 16.70 -4.75 22.19
C ASP A 442 15.22 -4.96 21.84
N GLY A 443 14.82 -4.75 20.59
CA GLY A 443 13.49 -5.10 20.09
C GLY A 443 13.04 -6.54 20.39
N LEU A 444 13.97 -7.49 20.56
CA LEU A 444 13.66 -8.86 21.01
C LEU A 444 13.30 -8.94 22.51
N THR A 445 14.00 -8.18 23.35
CA THR A 445 13.87 -8.26 24.81
C THR A 445 12.88 -7.26 25.39
N GLU A 446 12.68 -6.12 24.73
CA GLU A 446 11.78 -5.05 25.15
C GLU A 446 10.34 -5.27 24.69
N ALA A 447 10.11 -6.19 23.74
CA ALA A 447 8.76 -6.54 23.30
C ALA A 447 7.87 -6.98 24.48
N GLU A 448 6.67 -6.41 24.55
CA GLU A 448 5.75 -6.59 25.68
C GLU A 448 4.62 -7.59 25.36
N ASP A 449 4.11 -8.24 26.41
CA ASP A 449 2.84 -8.98 26.36
C ASP A 449 1.62 -8.06 26.45
N ASP A 450 0.42 -8.63 26.45
CA ASP A 450 -0.87 -7.92 26.61
C ASP A 450 -1.02 -7.17 27.94
N LYS A 451 -0.13 -7.43 28.90
CA LYS A 451 -0.11 -6.83 30.24
C LYS A 451 1.03 -5.82 30.39
N GLY A 452 1.82 -5.56 29.34
CA GLY A 452 2.96 -4.65 29.37
C GLY A 452 4.23 -5.23 30.01
N ASN A 453 4.34 -6.56 30.15
CA ASN A 453 5.55 -7.19 30.66
C ASN A 453 6.51 -7.48 29.49
N ALA A 454 7.71 -6.92 29.54
CA ALA A 454 8.76 -7.19 28.56
C ALA A 454 9.15 -8.68 28.51
N PHE A 455 9.51 -9.19 27.33
CA PHE A 455 9.97 -10.57 27.12
C PHE A 455 11.20 -10.87 28.00
N GLY A 456 12.15 -9.93 28.02
CA GLY A 456 13.25 -9.86 28.96
C GLY A 456 14.39 -10.87 28.73
N GLU A 457 15.59 -10.48 29.15
CA GLU A 457 16.80 -11.32 29.02
C GLU A 457 16.70 -12.63 29.81
N THR A 458 16.02 -12.64 30.96
CA THR A 458 15.91 -13.83 31.81
C THR A 458 15.18 -14.97 31.10
N LYS A 459 14.09 -14.65 30.38
CA LYS A 459 13.35 -15.64 29.59
C LYS A 459 14.16 -16.12 28.40
N LEU A 460 14.86 -15.20 27.73
CA LEU A 460 15.74 -15.54 26.61
C LEU A 460 16.83 -16.54 27.03
N LEU A 461 17.48 -16.33 28.17
CA LEU A 461 18.46 -17.26 28.73
C LEU A 461 17.85 -18.64 28.99
N GLN A 462 16.67 -18.70 29.61
CA GLN A 462 15.97 -19.95 29.91
C GLN A 462 15.64 -20.73 28.62
N LEU A 463 15.10 -20.05 27.62
CA LEU A 463 14.78 -20.68 26.32
C LEU A 463 16.03 -21.22 25.62
N ILE A 464 17.14 -20.49 25.67
CA ILE A 464 18.42 -20.95 25.12
C ILE A 464 18.90 -22.22 25.84
N GLU A 465 18.80 -22.28 27.17
CA GLU A 465 19.14 -23.47 27.97
C GLU A 465 18.23 -24.67 27.64
N GLU A 466 16.93 -24.45 27.49
CA GLU A 466 15.96 -25.49 27.09
C GLU A 466 16.25 -26.05 25.68
N CYS A 467 16.83 -25.22 24.82
CA CYS A 467 17.21 -25.58 23.45
C CYS A 467 18.63 -26.18 23.34
N ALA A 468 19.23 -26.62 24.45
CA ALA A 468 20.59 -27.16 24.51
C ALA A 468 20.90 -28.22 23.43
N SER A 469 19.97 -29.16 23.20
CA SER A 469 20.16 -30.27 22.24
C SER A 469 19.82 -29.92 20.78
N LEU A 470 19.19 -28.77 20.54
CA LEU A 470 18.75 -28.38 19.20
C LEU A 470 19.91 -27.78 18.39
N SER A 471 19.81 -27.82 17.07
CA SER A 471 20.71 -27.07 16.18
C SER A 471 20.51 -25.56 16.34
N ILE A 472 21.48 -24.76 15.88
CA ILE A 472 21.35 -23.29 15.90
C ILE A 472 20.13 -22.79 15.13
N GLN A 473 19.79 -23.43 14.01
CA GLN A 473 18.60 -23.13 13.23
C GLN A 473 17.34 -23.32 14.06
N GLU A 474 17.15 -24.52 14.59
CA GLU A 474 15.97 -24.88 15.39
C GLU A 474 15.86 -24.00 16.64
N THR A 475 17.00 -23.66 17.26
CA THR A 475 17.04 -22.78 18.44
C THR A 475 16.53 -21.38 18.11
N VAL A 476 17.06 -20.75 17.05
CA VAL A 476 16.65 -19.39 16.65
C VAL A 476 15.19 -19.38 16.17
N GLU A 477 14.76 -20.37 15.37
CA GLU A 477 13.37 -20.48 14.92
C GLU A 477 12.40 -20.65 16.10
N LEU A 478 12.76 -21.47 17.10
CA LEU A 478 11.96 -21.66 18.31
C LEU A 478 11.85 -20.37 19.11
N ILE A 479 12.95 -19.65 19.33
CA ILE A 479 12.95 -18.37 20.06
C ILE A 479 12.06 -17.36 19.35
N MET A 480 12.19 -17.21 18.03
CA MET A 480 11.36 -16.28 17.24
C MET A 480 9.86 -16.65 17.28
N ASN A 481 9.54 -17.95 17.31
CA ASN A 481 8.16 -18.41 17.45
C ASN A 481 7.60 -18.15 18.85
N GLN A 482 8.36 -18.47 19.91
CA GLN A 482 7.98 -18.18 21.30
C GLN A 482 7.81 -16.68 21.55
N HIS A 483 8.68 -15.85 20.96
CA HIS A 483 8.54 -14.41 20.99
C HIS A 483 7.21 -13.96 20.35
N ARG A 484 6.87 -14.46 19.16
CA ARG A 484 5.61 -14.14 18.48
C ARG A 484 4.38 -14.58 19.28
N GLU A 485 4.44 -15.73 19.92
CA GLU A 485 3.38 -16.21 20.82
C GLU A 485 3.24 -15.31 22.05
N TYR A 486 4.36 -14.86 22.61
CA TYR A 486 4.39 -13.97 23.78
C TYR A 486 3.76 -12.61 23.49
N THR A 487 4.01 -12.03 22.32
CA THR A 487 3.42 -10.75 21.89
C THR A 487 2.00 -10.91 21.34
N MET A 488 1.38 -12.09 21.42
CA MET A 488 0.07 -12.41 20.84
C MET A 488 -0.05 -12.07 19.34
N GLY A 489 1.08 -12.00 18.62
CA GLY A 489 1.13 -11.58 17.23
C GLY A 489 0.74 -10.13 16.98
N THR A 490 0.81 -9.23 17.99
CA THR A 490 0.72 -7.79 17.75
C THR A 490 1.87 -7.33 16.85
N ASP A 491 1.64 -6.23 16.14
CA ASP A 491 2.69 -5.61 15.33
C ASP A 491 3.92 -5.32 16.21
N ALA A 492 5.11 -5.56 15.65
CA ALA A 492 6.35 -5.32 16.36
C ALA A 492 6.44 -3.84 16.77
N MET A 493 6.87 -3.58 18.00
CA MET A 493 7.06 -2.21 18.49
C MET A 493 8.39 -1.62 18.03
N ASP A 494 9.35 -2.48 17.67
CA ASP A 494 10.65 -2.14 17.12
C ASP A 494 11.15 -3.25 16.18
N ASP A 495 12.27 -3.01 15.51
CA ASP A 495 12.95 -4.02 14.68
C ASP A 495 13.53 -5.14 15.56
N ILE A 496 13.42 -6.38 15.09
CA ILE A 496 13.89 -7.56 15.82
C ILE A 496 14.95 -8.29 15.01
N THR A 497 16.15 -8.40 15.58
CA THR A 497 17.26 -9.18 15.04
C THR A 497 17.77 -10.15 16.08
N LEU A 498 17.89 -11.42 15.69
CA LEU A 498 18.52 -12.49 16.47
C LEU A 498 19.46 -13.28 15.55
N LEU A 499 20.77 -13.10 15.73
CA LEU A 499 21.81 -13.86 15.04
C LEU A 499 22.42 -14.89 15.97
N GLY A 500 22.19 -16.16 15.68
CA GLY A 500 22.81 -17.28 16.36
C GLY A 500 23.99 -17.83 15.56
N LEU A 501 25.08 -18.18 16.26
CA LEU A 501 26.17 -18.98 15.70
C LEU A 501 26.49 -20.16 16.61
N GLN A 502 26.89 -21.28 16.03
CA GLN A 502 27.24 -22.50 16.76
C GLN A 502 28.49 -23.14 16.16
N LEU A 503 29.47 -23.45 17.00
CA LEU A 503 30.58 -24.31 16.58
C LEU A 503 30.07 -25.75 16.54
N SER A 504 30.13 -26.39 15.37
CA SER A 504 29.54 -27.72 15.18
C SER A 504 30.07 -28.74 16.20
N PRO A 505 29.21 -29.49 16.90
CA PRO A 505 29.65 -30.57 17.80
C PRO A 505 30.33 -31.71 17.05
N LYS A 506 30.12 -31.82 15.73
CA LYS A 506 30.73 -32.82 14.83
C LYS A 506 31.90 -32.25 14.01
N LEU A 507 32.60 -31.25 14.56
CA LEU A 507 33.68 -30.56 13.85
C LEU A 507 34.77 -31.50 13.35
N GLU A 508 35.21 -32.45 14.19
CA GLU A 508 36.31 -33.35 13.82
C GLU A 508 35.86 -34.35 12.74
N ASP A 509 34.64 -34.90 12.86
CA ASP A 509 34.05 -35.76 11.83
C ASP A 509 33.99 -35.03 10.48
N PHE A 510 33.53 -33.77 10.47
CA PHE A 510 33.51 -32.93 9.27
C PHE A 510 34.90 -32.80 8.63
N ARG A 511 35.93 -32.51 9.44
CA ARG A 511 37.32 -32.36 8.94
C ARG A 511 37.86 -33.65 8.34
N VAL A 512 37.58 -34.79 8.97
CA VAL A 512 37.97 -36.11 8.45
C VAL A 512 37.26 -36.40 7.13
N LEU A 513 35.94 -36.21 7.07
CA LEU A 513 35.14 -36.42 5.86
C LEU A 513 35.60 -35.53 4.71
N GLN A 514 35.88 -34.24 4.97
CA GLN A 514 36.39 -33.32 3.96
C GLN A 514 37.75 -33.79 3.42
N ARG A 515 38.69 -34.17 4.30
CA ARG A 515 40.01 -34.68 3.91
C ARG A 515 39.92 -35.96 3.08
N GLU A 516 39.09 -36.91 3.49
CA GLU A 516 38.89 -38.16 2.74
C GLU A 516 38.21 -37.93 1.39
N GLY A 517 37.26 -36.98 1.33
CA GLY A 517 36.65 -36.51 0.09
C GLY A 517 37.68 -35.92 -0.88
N ASP A 518 38.53 -35.02 -0.39
CA ASP A 518 39.62 -34.41 -1.16
C ASP A 518 40.62 -35.45 -1.68
N ASN A 519 41.03 -36.39 -0.82
CA ASN A 519 41.92 -37.48 -1.18
C ASN A 519 41.32 -38.37 -2.29
N ALA A 520 40.04 -38.75 -2.16
CA ALA A 520 39.33 -39.54 -3.17
C ALA A 520 39.19 -38.76 -4.49
N TYR A 521 38.89 -37.47 -4.41
CA TYR A 521 38.78 -36.60 -5.59
C TYR A 521 40.11 -36.51 -6.34
N GLN A 522 41.24 -36.33 -5.63
CA GLN A 522 42.58 -36.28 -6.23
C GLN A 522 42.95 -37.60 -6.92
N LYS A 523 42.54 -38.73 -6.36
CA LYS A 523 42.69 -40.06 -6.98
C LYS A 523 41.73 -40.31 -8.15
N LYS A 524 40.88 -39.34 -8.50
CA LYS A 524 39.81 -39.43 -9.51
C LYS A 524 38.75 -40.49 -9.18
N GLU A 525 38.64 -40.88 -7.91
CA GLU A 525 37.60 -41.79 -7.39
C GLU A 525 36.31 -40.99 -7.10
N TYR A 526 35.74 -40.33 -8.12
CA TYR A 526 34.70 -39.30 -7.92
C TYR A 526 33.44 -39.82 -7.21
N LYS A 527 33.01 -41.06 -7.46
CA LYS A 527 31.86 -41.67 -6.77
C LYS A 527 32.09 -41.82 -5.26
N LYS A 528 33.34 -42.09 -4.85
CA LYS A 528 33.74 -42.17 -3.44
C LYS A 528 33.91 -40.78 -2.83
N ALA A 529 34.43 -39.82 -3.59
CA ALA A 529 34.46 -38.42 -3.14
C ALA A 529 33.04 -37.89 -2.87
N VAL A 530 32.08 -38.23 -3.73
CA VAL A 530 30.66 -37.90 -3.56
C VAL A 530 30.07 -38.41 -2.25
N THR A 531 30.44 -39.61 -1.78
CA THR A 531 29.92 -40.13 -0.49
C THR A 531 30.43 -39.32 0.68
N PHE A 532 31.75 -39.06 0.74
CA PHE A 532 32.34 -38.29 1.83
C PHE A 532 31.86 -36.84 1.85
N TYR A 533 31.81 -36.17 0.69
CA TYR A 533 31.32 -34.80 0.62
C TYR A 533 29.83 -34.68 0.95
N ARG A 534 29.02 -35.70 0.64
CA ARG A 534 27.60 -35.72 1.03
C ARG A 534 27.45 -35.73 2.55
N GLU A 535 28.20 -36.58 3.24
CA GLU A 535 28.19 -36.65 4.70
C GLU A 535 28.73 -35.36 5.33
N ALA A 536 29.82 -34.81 4.80
CA ALA A 536 30.36 -33.52 5.25
C ALA A 536 29.34 -32.38 5.06
N HIS A 537 28.65 -32.34 3.92
CA HIS A 537 27.61 -31.36 3.63
C HIS A 537 26.36 -31.51 4.52
N GLN A 538 26.06 -32.70 5.05
CA GLN A 538 25.00 -32.86 6.04
C GLN A 538 25.36 -32.24 7.39
N ILE A 539 26.64 -32.20 7.75
CA ILE A 539 27.11 -31.57 9.00
C ILE A 539 27.13 -30.05 8.84
N LEU A 540 27.68 -29.53 7.74
CA LEU A 540 27.76 -28.09 7.44
C LEU A 540 27.17 -27.79 6.05
N PRO A 541 25.83 -27.64 5.95
CA PRO A 541 25.16 -27.45 4.67
C PRO A 541 25.53 -26.17 3.95
N ARG A 542 25.99 -25.12 4.65
CA ARG A 542 26.30 -23.82 4.05
C ARG A 542 27.80 -23.55 3.94
N GLU A 543 28.65 -24.56 4.14
CA GLU A 543 30.11 -24.42 3.96
C GLU A 543 30.46 -24.46 2.47
N LEU A 544 30.81 -23.29 1.93
CA LEU A 544 30.92 -23.07 0.49
C LEU A 544 32.02 -23.90 -0.18
N THR A 545 33.12 -24.18 0.51
CA THR A 545 34.25 -24.94 -0.07
C THR A 545 33.84 -26.38 -0.34
N THR A 546 33.17 -27.00 0.62
CA THR A 546 32.62 -28.36 0.55
C THR A 546 31.49 -28.42 -0.46
N GLN A 547 30.60 -27.42 -0.50
CA GLN A 547 29.57 -27.35 -1.55
C GLN A 547 30.17 -27.33 -2.96
N LEU A 548 31.19 -26.50 -3.20
CA LEU A 548 31.87 -26.45 -4.49
C LEU A 548 32.57 -27.77 -4.80
N ALA A 549 33.31 -28.34 -3.85
CA ALA A 549 33.99 -29.62 -4.03
C ALA A 549 33.01 -30.76 -4.31
N TYR A 550 31.88 -30.78 -3.60
CA TYR A 550 30.80 -31.74 -3.78
C TYR A 550 30.14 -31.61 -5.15
N GLY A 551 29.77 -30.39 -5.55
CA GLY A 551 29.20 -30.10 -6.87
C GLY A 551 30.13 -30.51 -8.01
N LYS A 552 31.44 -30.27 -7.86
CA LYS A 552 32.46 -30.75 -8.79
C LYS A 552 32.50 -32.28 -8.84
N ALA A 553 32.55 -32.94 -7.69
CA ALA A 553 32.60 -34.40 -7.62
C ALA A 553 31.37 -35.05 -8.27
N LEU A 554 30.18 -34.48 -8.05
CA LEU A 554 28.92 -34.89 -8.70
C LEU A 554 28.98 -34.72 -10.23
N ALA A 555 29.51 -33.59 -10.71
CA ALA A 555 29.66 -33.35 -12.14
C ALA A 555 30.59 -34.39 -12.80
N TYR A 556 31.73 -34.68 -12.17
CA TYR A 556 32.68 -35.67 -12.68
C TYR A 556 32.25 -37.13 -12.47
N SER A 557 31.33 -37.41 -11.54
CA SER A 557 30.73 -38.74 -11.36
C SER A 557 29.59 -39.04 -12.35
N GLY A 558 29.11 -38.02 -13.06
CA GLY A 558 27.98 -38.10 -14.01
C GLY A 558 26.61 -37.79 -13.39
N GLU A 559 26.54 -37.36 -12.14
CA GLU A 559 25.29 -36.98 -11.45
C GLU A 559 24.92 -35.51 -11.71
N TYR A 560 24.70 -35.15 -12.97
CA TYR A 560 24.61 -33.75 -13.42
C TYR A 560 23.47 -32.96 -12.77
N GLU A 561 22.28 -33.53 -12.60
CA GLU A 561 21.14 -32.83 -11.99
C GLU A 561 21.44 -32.39 -10.55
N LYS A 562 22.05 -33.28 -9.76
CA LYS A 562 22.46 -32.98 -8.38
C LYS A 562 23.61 -31.95 -8.37
N ALA A 563 24.53 -32.05 -9.32
CA ALA A 563 25.61 -31.08 -9.48
C ALA A 563 25.07 -29.68 -9.77
N VAL A 564 24.04 -29.55 -10.63
CA VAL A 564 23.36 -28.28 -10.93
C VAL A 564 22.81 -27.68 -9.63
N GLY A 565 22.01 -28.43 -8.88
CA GLY A 565 21.41 -27.91 -7.64
C GLY A 565 22.46 -27.42 -6.62
N MET A 566 23.56 -28.16 -6.47
CA MET A 566 24.65 -27.78 -5.57
C MET A 566 25.40 -26.53 -6.03
N LEU A 567 25.76 -26.45 -7.32
CA LEU A 567 26.52 -25.34 -7.88
C LEU A 567 25.68 -24.06 -7.99
N GLU A 568 24.38 -24.17 -8.27
CA GLU A 568 23.46 -23.03 -8.21
C GLU A 568 23.34 -22.47 -6.79
N SER A 569 23.20 -23.35 -5.80
CA SER A 569 23.20 -22.96 -4.39
C SER A 569 24.48 -22.20 -4.02
N TYR A 570 25.65 -22.73 -4.41
CA TYR A 570 26.94 -22.07 -4.21
C TYR A 570 27.02 -20.69 -4.91
N ASN A 571 26.55 -20.60 -6.16
CA ASN A 571 26.60 -19.36 -6.94
C ASN A 571 25.69 -18.25 -6.39
N LYS A 572 24.70 -18.56 -5.53
CA LYS A 572 23.95 -17.53 -4.78
C LYS A 572 24.87 -16.74 -3.85
N PHE A 573 25.91 -17.37 -3.29
CA PHE A 573 26.88 -16.73 -2.40
C PHE A 573 28.12 -16.20 -3.14
N LYS A 574 28.55 -16.88 -4.21
CA LYS A 574 29.76 -16.56 -4.98
C LYS A 574 29.43 -16.36 -6.46
N THR A 575 28.71 -15.29 -6.75
CA THR A 575 28.23 -14.91 -8.09
C THR A 575 29.34 -14.68 -9.13
N ASN A 576 30.57 -14.39 -8.69
CA ASN A 576 31.71 -14.12 -9.58
C ASN A 576 32.76 -15.24 -9.53
N HIS A 577 32.35 -16.51 -9.37
CA HIS A 577 33.28 -17.64 -9.30
C HIS A 577 33.37 -18.41 -10.62
N PHE A 578 34.33 -18.04 -11.48
CA PHE A 578 34.42 -18.55 -12.86
C PHE A 578 34.42 -20.08 -12.98
N LYS A 579 35.09 -20.82 -12.08
CA LYS A 579 35.16 -22.29 -12.14
C LYS A 579 33.80 -22.94 -11.88
N SER A 580 32.97 -22.33 -11.02
CA SER A 580 31.64 -22.86 -10.71
C SER A 580 30.74 -22.71 -11.93
N HIS A 581 30.69 -21.51 -12.52
CA HIS A 581 29.96 -21.25 -13.76
C HIS A 581 30.41 -22.13 -14.93
N ALA A 582 31.73 -22.36 -15.07
CA ALA A 582 32.26 -23.24 -16.10
C ALA A 582 31.75 -24.69 -16.00
N ILE A 583 31.70 -25.21 -14.77
CA ILE A 583 31.24 -26.58 -14.50
C ILE A 583 29.72 -26.67 -14.58
N LEU A 584 29.00 -25.65 -14.08
CA LEU A 584 27.56 -25.56 -14.20
C LEU A 584 27.11 -25.54 -15.68
N GLY A 585 27.81 -24.78 -16.54
CA GLY A 585 27.60 -24.80 -17.98
C GLY A 585 27.82 -26.18 -18.61
N TYR A 586 28.84 -26.92 -18.15
CA TYR A 586 29.08 -28.29 -18.58
C TYR A 586 27.96 -29.25 -18.14
N CYS A 587 27.48 -29.16 -16.90
CA CYS A 587 26.34 -29.94 -16.43
C CYS A 587 25.08 -29.65 -17.26
N TYR A 588 24.79 -28.38 -17.53
CA TYR A 588 23.65 -28.00 -18.36
C TYR A 588 23.76 -28.53 -19.78
N TYR A 589 24.95 -28.53 -20.36
CA TYR A 589 25.20 -29.11 -21.67
C TYR A 589 24.91 -30.63 -21.70
N GLN A 590 25.33 -31.36 -20.67
CA GLN A 590 25.08 -32.80 -20.55
C GLN A 590 23.59 -33.12 -20.35
N LEU A 591 22.84 -32.20 -19.73
CA LEU A 591 21.38 -32.28 -19.56
C LEU A 591 20.60 -31.72 -20.77
N GLU A 592 21.28 -31.37 -21.86
CA GLU A 592 20.69 -30.80 -23.08
C GLU A 592 19.98 -29.45 -22.90
N LEU A 593 20.24 -28.76 -21.79
CA LEU A 593 19.75 -27.41 -21.49
C LEU A 593 20.69 -26.34 -22.08
N TYR A 594 20.75 -26.31 -23.41
CA TYR A 594 21.75 -25.55 -24.17
C TYR A 594 21.76 -24.04 -23.94
N GLU A 595 20.59 -23.40 -23.80
CA GLU A 595 20.50 -21.96 -23.55
C GLU A 595 21.12 -21.59 -22.19
N LYS A 596 20.87 -22.41 -21.16
CA LYS A 596 21.46 -22.24 -19.84
C LYS A 596 22.97 -22.49 -19.87
N ALA A 597 23.41 -23.51 -20.61
CA ALA A 597 24.83 -23.79 -20.80
C ALA A 597 25.58 -22.60 -21.46
N GLU A 598 25.00 -22.02 -22.51
CA GLU A 598 25.55 -20.82 -23.17
C GLU A 598 25.69 -19.64 -22.19
N LEU A 599 24.64 -19.38 -21.40
CA LEU A 599 24.63 -18.29 -20.43
C LEU A 599 25.73 -18.45 -19.37
N GLU A 600 25.86 -19.64 -18.80
CA GLU A 600 26.82 -19.91 -17.74
C GLU A 600 28.27 -19.87 -18.23
N TRP A 601 28.57 -20.39 -19.42
CA TRP A 601 29.92 -20.25 -20.00
C TRP A 601 30.26 -18.82 -20.40
N LYS A 602 29.29 -18.02 -20.87
CA LYS A 602 29.49 -16.58 -21.10
C LYS A 602 29.82 -15.84 -19.81
N LYS A 603 29.10 -16.11 -18.71
CA LYS A 603 29.41 -15.56 -17.38
C LYS A 603 30.82 -15.97 -16.92
N ALA A 604 31.16 -17.25 -17.06
CA ALA A 604 32.49 -17.75 -16.69
C ALA A 604 33.61 -17.04 -17.48
N TYR A 605 33.38 -16.77 -18.77
CA TYR A 605 34.30 -16.03 -19.63
C TYR A 605 34.38 -14.53 -19.29
N SER A 606 33.25 -13.88 -18.97
CA SER A 606 33.29 -12.46 -18.58
C SER A 606 34.04 -12.21 -17.26
N ILE A 607 34.09 -13.23 -16.38
CA ILE A 607 34.85 -13.17 -15.12
C ILE A 607 36.34 -13.47 -15.36
N ASN A 608 36.67 -14.41 -16.26
CA ASN A 608 38.03 -14.75 -16.62
C ASN A 608 38.15 -14.98 -18.13
N ASP A 609 38.55 -13.93 -18.84
CA ASP A 609 38.64 -13.86 -20.29
C ASP A 609 39.82 -14.65 -20.88
N SER A 610 40.78 -15.05 -20.06
CA SER A 610 41.94 -15.85 -20.48
C SER A 610 41.66 -17.37 -20.56
N ASN A 611 40.49 -17.83 -20.09
CA ASN A 611 40.19 -19.26 -20.01
C ASN A 611 39.69 -19.85 -21.34
N LEU A 612 40.63 -20.39 -22.13
CA LEU A 612 40.35 -21.06 -23.41
C LEU A 612 39.38 -22.25 -23.32
N SER A 613 39.28 -22.93 -22.16
CA SER A 613 38.38 -24.08 -22.00
C SER A 613 36.90 -23.69 -22.13
N ASN A 614 36.53 -22.50 -21.64
CA ASN A 614 35.16 -21.99 -21.74
C ASN A 614 34.79 -21.64 -23.18
N LEU A 615 35.71 -20.99 -23.90
CA LEU A 615 35.52 -20.68 -25.32
C LEU A 615 35.44 -21.96 -26.16
N TYR A 616 36.28 -22.96 -25.89
CA TYR A 616 36.18 -24.26 -26.55
C TYR A 616 34.80 -24.90 -26.37
N ASN A 617 34.28 -24.89 -25.14
CA ASN A 617 32.95 -25.42 -24.83
C ASN A 617 31.84 -24.65 -25.55
N LEU A 618 31.92 -23.31 -25.61
CA LEU A 618 30.98 -22.48 -26.38
C LEU A 618 31.04 -22.77 -27.88
N ALA A 619 32.24 -22.91 -28.46
CA ALA A 619 32.39 -23.28 -29.86
C ALA A 619 31.78 -24.65 -30.16
N HIS A 620 32.00 -25.63 -29.29
CA HIS A 620 31.41 -26.97 -29.42
C HIS A 620 29.87 -26.94 -29.30
N LEU A 621 29.33 -26.11 -28.40
CA LEU A 621 27.90 -25.87 -28.28
C LEU A 621 27.31 -25.27 -29.56
N TYR A 622 27.92 -24.20 -30.08
CA TYR A 622 27.46 -23.55 -31.30
C TYR A 622 27.54 -24.46 -32.52
N ARG A 623 28.56 -25.33 -32.59
CA ARG A 623 28.63 -26.41 -33.58
C ARG A 623 27.41 -27.34 -33.47
N LYS A 624 27.06 -27.80 -32.27
CA LYS A 624 25.90 -28.68 -32.03
C LYS A 624 24.57 -28.01 -32.40
N LEU A 625 24.46 -26.70 -32.17
CA LEU A 625 23.28 -25.89 -32.51
C LEU A 625 23.26 -25.37 -33.96
N ASN A 626 24.25 -25.73 -34.79
CA ASN A 626 24.41 -25.24 -36.16
C ASN A 626 24.49 -23.70 -36.29
N GLN A 627 25.02 -23.02 -35.26
CA GLN A 627 25.18 -21.55 -35.22
C GLN A 627 26.56 -21.12 -35.73
N LYS A 628 26.78 -21.26 -37.05
CA LYS A 628 28.10 -21.10 -37.69
C LYS A 628 28.78 -19.76 -37.40
N GLN A 629 28.05 -18.66 -37.47
CA GLN A 629 28.62 -17.32 -37.25
C GLN A 629 29.19 -17.16 -35.83
N LYS A 630 28.39 -17.51 -34.81
CA LYS A 630 28.83 -17.43 -33.41
C LYS A 630 30.01 -18.36 -33.12
N MET A 631 30.04 -19.55 -33.73
CA MET A 631 31.17 -20.47 -33.62
C MET A 631 32.45 -19.82 -34.15
N LYS A 632 32.39 -19.20 -35.32
CA LYS A 632 33.53 -18.48 -35.93
C LYS A 632 34.03 -17.36 -35.03
N ASP A 633 33.13 -16.53 -34.50
CA ASP A 633 33.48 -15.43 -33.60
C ASP A 633 34.21 -15.93 -32.34
N VAL A 634 33.81 -17.08 -31.80
CA VAL A 634 34.48 -17.70 -30.64
C VAL A 634 35.87 -18.23 -31.00
N ILE A 635 36.02 -18.89 -32.15
CA ILE A 635 37.31 -19.40 -32.63
C ILE A 635 38.30 -18.25 -32.87
N GLU A 636 37.86 -17.14 -33.45
CA GLU A 636 38.70 -15.94 -33.64
C GLU A 636 39.17 -15.37 -32.30
N LYS A 637 38.31 -15.32 -31.29
CA LYS A 637 38.70 -14.90 -29.92
C LYS A 637 39.75 -15.83 -29.32
N MET A 638 39.60 -17.15 -29.48
CA MET A 638 40.57 -18.13 -29.00
C MET A 638 41.95 -17.90 -29.64
N LYS A 639 42.00 -17.72 -30.97
CA LYS A 639 43.22 -17.43 -31.72
C LYS A 639 43.90 -16.13 -31.23
N HIS A 640 43.11 -15.10 -30.91
CA HIS A 640 43.64 -13.83 -30.41
C HIS A 640 44.25 -13.94 -29.00
N ILE A 641 43.58 -14.65 -28.08
CA ILE A 641 44.09 -14.91 -26.73
C ILE A 641 45.40 -15.70 -26.83
N GLU A 642 45.44 -16.78 -27.61
CA GLU A 642 46.64 -17.59 -27.81
C GLU A 642 47.83 -16.74 -28.31
N ALA A 643 47.60 -15.90 -29.31
CA ALA A 643 48.62 -14.99 -29.84
C ALA A 643 49.14 -14.00 -28.78
N THR A 644 48.31 -13.63 -27.81
CA THR A 644 48.65 -12.71 -26.72
C THR A 644 49.43 -13.41 -25.59
N TYR A 645 49.22 -14.72 -25.39
CA TYR A 645 49.80 -15.51 -24.30
C TYR A 645 50.78 -16.60 -24.77
N LEU A 646 51.65 -16.27 -25.74
CA LEU A 646 52.67 -17.13 -26.39
C LEU A 646 53.53 -18.02 -25.46
N HIS A 647 53.57 -17.75 -24.15
CA HIS A 647 54.39 -18.47 -23.15
C HIS A 647 53.63 -19.54 -22.36
N ILE A 648 52.31 -19.62 -22.49
CA ILE A 648 51.49 -20.64 -21.82
C ILE A 648 51.47 -21.87 -22.75
N LEU A 649 52.25 -22.90 -22.36
CA LEU A 649 52.46 -24.18 -23.04
C LEU A 649 51.22 -24.71 -23.80
N PRO A 650 51.43 -25.40 -24.95
CA PRO A 650 50.36 -25.87 -25.82
C PRO A 650 49.54 -26.95 -25.09
N LEU A 651 48.47 -26.54 -24.43
CA LEU A 651 47.32 -27.41 -24.22
C LEU A 651 46.90 -27.90 -25.60
N GLU A 652 46.72 -29.21 -25.75
CA GLU A 652 46.22 -29.85 -26.98
C GLU A 652 45.18 -28.94 -27.64
N LYS A 653 45.49 -28.41 -28.82
CA LYS A 653 44.66 -27.42 -29.51
C LYS A 653 43.41 -28.08 -30.07
N LYS A 654 42.50 -28.48 -29.18
CA LYS A 654 41.30 -29.24 -29.52
C LYS A 654 40.36 -28.46 -30.44
N TRP A 655 40.46 -27.12 -30.48
CA TRP A 655 39.67 -26.29 -31.39
C TRP A 655 40.21 -26.27 -32.82
N GLU A 656 41.49 -26.57 -33.07
CA GLU A 656 42.02 -26.67 -34.46
C GLU A 656 41.43 -27.88 -35.19
N GLN A 657 40.91 -28.86 -34.45
CA GLN A 657 40.18 -30.00 -34.99
C GLN A 657 38.69 -29.70 -35.24
N LEU A 658 38.18 -28.54 -34.79
CA LEU A 658 36.84 -28.10 -35.16
C LEU A 658 36.92 -27.63 -36.61
N PRO A 659 36.07 -28.16 -37.51
CA PRO A 659 36.15 -27.82 -38.92
C PRO A 659 36.00 -26.31 -39.09
N ASP A 660 36.98 -25.69 -39.76
CA ASP A 660 36.77 -24.41 -40.43
C ASP A 660 35.81 -24.73 -41.59
N GLU A 661 34.51 -24.72 -41.32
CA GLU A 661 33.50 -24.85 -42.38
C GLU A 661 33.46 -23.54 -43.19
N SER A 662 34.53 -23.30 -43.94
CA SER A 662 34.56 -22.34 -45.04
C SER A 662 34.17 -23.07 -46.33
N ILE A 663 32.87 -23.32 -46.49
CA ILE A 663 32.17 -23.27 -47.79
C ILE A 663 30.84 -22.56 -47.56
#